data_AF-A0A2E0T4N5-F1
#
_entry.id   AF-A0A2E0T4N5-F1
#
_cell.length_a   1.000
_cell.length_b   1.000
_cell.length_c   1.000
_cell.angle_alpha   90.00
_cell.angle_beta   90.00
_cell.angle_gamma   90.00
#
_symmetry.space_group_name_H-M   'P 1'
#
loop_
_entity.id
_entity.type
_entity.pdbx_description
1 polymer ?
#
loop_
_entity_poly.entity_id
_entity_poly.type
_entity_poly.pdbx_seq_one_letter_code
_entity_poly.pdbx_strand_id
1 'polypeptide(L)'
;MTAKNSLFEHTYLKYFLLLAILNFLSISSAYAEAEHSQTSASFSNKELYPTGLEFNTDGDKMYITGTQGKNVTQYSLTTPFDVSTIAFEGETDSAGYLVSDVAFNSDGTKMFLVGYRDSIAEYNLGTPFDVRTASLVNDSHTIAGLGTQPKSFTFNDDGSRMFIAEDETISAYDLSISYDVSSAVSAETYETTYGVITGLVFNSDGSRIFTTAQDNDSVNEYAMPTAYNITDTVYIGSFKIDVNGEIGNENNPKGVSFNSDGTKMFALGFHNKQVYEYTMSCPFQVTSSSICRSEVSSDQAGLIDAQIKSSIRLAQQTSDIILDRISRARVLDSTEKISSNIGISFTNPEVANIANILPIANLGDYIPFQGSEGNDWSTWINADITVGEIDETGTSSSQEILANGLSLGFDKRLSSNKLFGLSMRIATDRVDIGSEGTNISTQSVNMSVYGSYFADNDSFIDGLIGFGHLQSDIDRVSGAITTNGDREGSQIFGSLKFGKKMGSEDVNIYPYGKIHTSFTQLDEYTEVGVDAIKFDPLSINSLSGSFGLELDKEMIYGDVQLVPRLKLEYAKEFSSEYIQDYYYTSDLNTNYSHSADNINSDIIILNLGFDVINDNGLTFSSSFKREERSGSESYDTFSLSTNYLTQDDSKYSLSLQGSEADLTSSIEVSKGLDLFDLNAQFEYDVFAPNTNKINISAIYNF
;
A
#
# COMPACT_ATOMS: atom_id res chain seq x y z
N MET A 1 49.79 -9.88 -38.30
CA MET A 1 48.91 -10.86 -38.98
C MET A 1 48.52 -11.91 -37.93
N THR A 2 47.60 -11.57 -37.03
CA THR A 2 46.13 -11.84 -37.09
C THR A 2 45.77 -13.31 -36.97
N ALA A 3 45.45 -13.74 -35.74
CA ALA A 3 44.49 -14.80 -35.50
C ALA A 3 43.92 -14.69 -34.07
N LYS A 4 42.60 -14.78 -33.99
CA LYS A 4 41.75 -15.06 -32.81
C LYS A 4 41.49 -13.90 -31.83
N ASN A 5 40.62 -12.99 -32.28
CA ASN A 5 39.57 -12.38 -31.45
C ASN A 5 38.22 -12.72 -32.09
N SER A 6 37.14 -12.65 -31.31
CA SER A 6 35.73 -12.86 -31.68
C SER A 6 35.23 -14.31 -31.72
N LEU A 7 34.94 -14.89 -30.55
CA LEU A 7 33.94 -15.98 -30.42
C LEU A 7 33.34 -16.11 -29.01
N PHE A 8 33.17 -15.01 -28.27
CA PHE A 8 32.63 -15.05 -26.89
C PHE A 8 31.47 -14.08 -26.58
N GLU A 9 30.89 -13.39 -27.56
CA GLU A 9 29.86 -12.36 -27.27
C GLU A 9 28.42 -12.63 -27.75
N HIS A 10 28.11 -13.78 -28.38
CA HIS A 10 26.78 -13.93 -29.00
C HIS A 10 26.00 -15.20 -28.67
N THR A 11 26.38 -15.92 -27.61
CA THR A 11 25.62 -17.12 -27.20
C THR A 11 24.73 -16.88 -25.99
N TYR A 12 25.12 -16.06 -25.01
CA TYR A 12 24.30 -15.82 -23.81
C TYR A 12 23.11 -14.86 -24.05
N LEU A 13 23.27 -13.84 -24.91
CA LEU A 13 22.18 -12.91 -25.22
C LEU A 13 21.04 -13.56 -26.03
N LYS A 14 21.34 -14.64 -26.77
CA LYS A 14 20.33 -15.40 -27.53
C LYS A 14 19.54 -16.39 -26.67
N TYR A 15 20.11 -16.92 -25.58
CA TYR A 15 19.36 -17.74 -24.62
C TYR A 15 18.55 -16.86 -23.65
N PHE A 16 19.03 -15.65 -23.33
CA PHE A 16 18.29 -14.66 -22.55
C PHE A 16 17.06 -14.12 -23.32
N LEU A 17 17.18 -13.88 -24.63
CA LEU A 17 16.02 -13.51 -25.47
C LEU A 17 15.10 -14.69 -25.83
N LEU A 18 15.57 -15.95 -25.81
CA LEU A 18 14.69 -17.11 -26.05
C LEU A 18 13.88 -17.51 -24.81
N LEU A 19 14.40 -17.27 -23.59
CA LEU A 19 13.61 -17.39 -22.36
C LEU A 19 12.61 -16.22 -22.20
N ALA A 20 12.97 -15.01 -22.63
CA ALA A 20 12.06 -13.88 -22.64
C ALA A 20 10.88 -14.02 -23.63
N ILE A 21 10.99 -14.89 -24.65
CA ILE A 21 9.93 -15.13 -25.64
C ILE A 21 9.10 -16.39 -25.32
N LEU A 22 9.56 -17.28 -24.42
CA LEU A 22 8.76 -18.42 -23.95
C LEU A 22 7.93 -18.13 -22.68
N ASN A 23 8.15 -16.99 -22.00
CA ASN A 23 7.34 -16.52 -20.87
C ASN A 23 6.19 -15.58 -21.26
N PHE A 24 5.97 -15.34 -22.57
CA PHE A 24 4.76 -14.69 -23.09
C PHE A 24 3.69 -15.71 -23.51
N LEU A 25 3.54 -16.79 -22.75
CA LEU A 25 2.24 -17.43 -22.63
C LEU A 25 1.54 -16.71 -21.50
N SER A 26 0.83 -15.66 -21.88
CA SER A 26 -0.23 -15.03 -21.10
C SER A 26 -0.99 -16.11 -20.35
N ILE A 27 -0.70 -16.25 -19.06
CA ILE A 27 -1.72 -16.69 -18.12
C ILE A 27 -2.70 -15.54 -18.15
N SER A 28 -3.69 -15.64 -19.04
CA SER A 28 -4.94 -14.99 -18.74
C SER A 28 -5.35 -15.58 -17.39
N SER A 29 -5.25 -14.79 -16.33
CA SER A 29 -6.19 -14.93 -15.23
C SER A 29 -7.56 -14.85 -15.89
N ALA A 30 -8.08 -16.00 -16.29
CA ALA A 30 -9.50 -16.16 -16.41
C ALA A 30 -9.96 -15.98 -14.97
N TYR A 31 -10.28 -14.74 -14.60
CA TYR A 31 -11.12 -14.48 -13.46
C TYR A 31 -12.28 -15.45 -13.63
N ALA A 32 -12.43 -16.37 -12.67
CA ALA A 32 -13.65 -17.15 -12.64
C ALA A 32 -14.77 -16.12 -12.62
N GLU A 33 -15.56 -16.06 -13.69
CA GLU A 33 -16.81 -15.30 -13.67
C GLU A 33 -17.54 -15.77 -12.41
N ALA A 34 -18.10 -14.84 -11.64
CA ALA A 34 -18.87 -15.20 -10.47
C ALA A 34 -19.90 -16.27 -10.90
N GLU A 35 -19.78 -17.47 -10.35
CA GLU A 35 -20.67 -18.58 -10.71
C GLU A 35 -22.03 -18.29 -10.08
N HIS A 36 -22.93 -17.71 -10.86
CA HIS A 36 -24.29 -17.45 -10.41
C HIS A 36 -25.18 -18.65 -10.73
N SER A 37 -25.78 -19.23 -9.70
CA SER A 37 -26.94 -20.08 -9.89
C SER A 37 -28.17 -19.21 -10.11
N GLN A 38 -28.87 -19.43 -11.22
CA GLN A 38 -30.06 -18.67 -11.60
C GLN A 38 -31.33 -19.48 -11.37
N THR A 39 -32.30 -18.86 -10.70
CA THR A 39 -33.70 -19.33 -10.67
C THR A 39 -34.60 -18.22 -11.19
N SER A 40 -35.78 -18.54 -11.73
CA SER A 40 -36.73 -17.51 -12.16
C SER A 40 -38.18 -17.90 -11.84
N ALA A 41 -39.02 -16.89 -11.65
CA ALA A 41 -40.46 -17.06 -11.48
C ALA A 41 -41.24 -16.11 -12.38
N SER A 42 -42.29 -16.62 -13.03
CA SER A 42 -43.16 -15.80 -13.88
C SER A 42 -44.39 -15.32 -13.12
N PHE A 43 -44.72 -14.05 -13.32
CA PHE A 43 -45.93 -13.40 -12.80
C PHE A 43 -46.90 -12.98 -13.93
N SER A 44 -46.66 -13.44 -15.16
CA SER A 44 -47.29 -12.99 -16.42
C SER A 44 -48.82 -12.97 -16.46
N ASN A 45 -49.49 -13.66 -15.52
CA ASN A 45 -50.94 -13.67 -15.40
C ASN A 45 -51.53 -12.46 -14.64
N LYS A 46 -50.69 -11.54 -14.12
CA LYS A 46 -51.12 -10.45 -13.24
C LYS A 46 -50.66 -9.06 -13.67
N GLU A 47 -49.43 -8.92 -14.15
CA GLU A 47 -48.89 -7.68 -14.68
C GLU A 47 -48.28 -7.92 -16.07
N LEU A 48 -48.61 -7.05 -17.02
CA LEU A 48 -48.20 -7.18 -18.42
C LEU A 48 -47.04 -6.26 -18.80
N TYR A 49 -46.84 -5.18 -18.04
CA TYR A 49 -45.82 -4.16 -18.25
C TYR A 49 -45.22 -3.77 -16.89
N PRO A 50 -44.41 -4.66 -16.31
CA PRO A 50 -43.84 -4.45 -14.99
C PRO A 50 -42.80 -3.33 -15.04
N THR A 51 -42.68 -2.52 -14.00
CA THR A 51 -41.80 -1.34 -13.98
C THR A 51 -40.89 -1.24 -12.77
N GLY A 52 -41.19 -1.94 -11.67
CA GLY A 52 -40.41 -1.89 -10.45
C GLY A 52 -40.61 -3.18 -9.63
N LEU A 53 -39.62 -3.49 -8.80
CA LEU A 53 -39.51 -4.69 -7.99
C LEU A 53 -39.01 -4.30 -6.61
N GLU A 54 -39.73 -4.70 -5.57
CA GLU A 54 -39.37 -4.42 -4.18
C GLU A 54 -39.68 -5.64 -3.29
N PHE A 55 -38.92 -5.84 -2.23
CA PHE A 55 -39.21 -6.81 -1.17
C PHE A 55 -39.43 -6.09 0.16
N ASN A 56 -40.19 -6.68 1.08
CA ASN A 56 -40.16 -6.20 2.46
C ASN A 56 -38.89 -6.66 3.18
N THR A 57 -38.63 -6.08 4.35
CA THR A 57 -37.43 -6.35 5.15
C THR A 57 -37.23 -7.84 5.48
N ASP A 58 -38.31 -8.56 5.77
CA ASP A 58 -38.27 -9.99 6.10
C ASP A 58 -38.17 -10.90 4.87
N GLY A 59 -38.35 -10.36 3.65
CA GLY A 59 -38.32 -11.09 2.38
C GLY A 59 -39.47 -12.05 2.15
N ASP A 60 -40.49 -12.06 3.01
CA ASP A 60 -41.68 -12.90 2.88
C ASP A 60 -42.75 -12.27 1.98
N LYS A 61 -42.53 -11.03 1.52
CA LYS A 61 -43.37 -10.33 0.53
C LYS A 61 -42.54 -9.74 -0.59
N MET A 62 -43.08 -9.82 -1.80
CA MET A 62 -42.53 -9.22 -3.02
C MET A 62 -43.62 -8.38 -3.70
N TYR A 63 -43.22 -7.21 -4.19
CA TYR A 63 -44.09 -6.24 -4.84
C TYR A 63 -43.62 -6.01 -6.27
N ILE A 64 -44.56 -6.01 -7.20
CA ILE A 64 -44.32 -5.64 -8.59
C ILE A 64 -45.20 -4.45 -8.92
N THR A 65 -44.59 -3.39 -9.41
CA THR A 65 -45.32 -2.27 -10.01
C THR A 65 -45.48 -2.46 -11.50
N GLY A 66 -46.47 -1.81 -12.10
CA GLY A 66 -46.60 -1.79 -13.55
C GLY A 66 -47.61 -0.78 -14.09
N THR A 67 -47.70 -0.77 -15.42
CA THR A 67 -48.49 0.23 -16.17
C THR A 67 -49.82 -0.29 -16.71
N GLN A 68 -50.14 -1.58 -16.54
CA GLN A 68 -51.45 -2.14 -16.89
C GLN A 68 -52.04 -3.02 -15.78
N GLY A 69 -53.16 -2.56 -15.20
CA GLY A 69 -53.86 -3.27 -14.13
C GLY A 69 -54.07 -2.34 -12.94
N LYS A 70 -54.08 -2.90 -11.73
CA LYS A 70 -53.82 -2.12 -10.51
C LYS A 70 -52.31 -2.05 -10.31
N ASN A 71 -51.79 -0.84 -10.12
CA ASN A 71 -50.39 -0.53 -10.32
C ASN A 71 -49.39 -1.13 -9.33
N VAL A 72 -49.85 -1.73 -8.21
CA VAL A 72 -48.98 -2.38 -7.23
C VAL A 72 -49.58 -3.75 -6.90
N THR A 73 -48.85 -4.81 -7.26
CA THR A 73 -49.22 -6.21 -7.02
C THR A 73 -48.35 -6.81 -5.92
N GLN A 74 -48.96 -7.47 -4.94
CA GLN A 74 -48.29 -8.11 -3.80
C GLN A 74 -48.34 -9.63 -3.90
N TYR A 75 -47.19 -10.26 -3.66
CA TYR A 75 -46.99 -11.70 -3.57
C TYR A 75 -46.44 -12.08 -2.19
N SER A 76 -46.86 -13.22 -1.66
CA SER A 76 -46.23 -13.86 -0.50
C SER A 76 -45.18 -14.87 -0.95
N LEU A 77 -44.10 -15.01 -0.20
CA LEU A 77 -43.08 -16.03 -0.38
C LEU A 77 -43.10 -16.96 0.83
N THR A 78 -43.28 -18.27 0.60
CA THR A 78 -43.29 -19.23 1.71
C THR A 78 -41.90 -19.47 2.28
N THR A 79 -40.87 -19.23 1.47
CA THR A 79 -39.47 -19.18 1.88
C THR A 79 -38.99 -17.75 1.59
N PRO A 80 -38.56 -16.97 2.59
CA PRO A 80 -38.07 -15.61 2.38
C PRO A 80 -37.03 -15.52 1.27
N PHE A 81 -37.15 -14.52 0.39
CA PHE A 81 -36.21 -14.28 -0.71
C PHE A 81 -35.98 -15.49 -1.64
N ASP A 82 -36.98 -16.37 -1.79
CA ASP A 82 -37.01 -17.46 -2.78
C ASP A 82 -38.17 -17.21 -3.77
N VAL A 83 -37.83 -16.69 -4.95
CA VAL A 83 -38.83 -16.29 -5.95
C VAL A 83 -39.60 -17.49 -6.51
N SER A 84 -39.08 -18.71 -6.39
CA SER A 84 -39.78 -19.91 -6.86
C SER A 84 -41.04 -20.23 -6.03
N THR A 85 -41.16 -19.62 -4.84
CA THR A 85 -42.26 -19.84 -3.90
C THR A 85 -43.35 -18.77 -3.93
N ILE A 86 -43.28 -17.84 -4.89
CA ILE A 86 -44.23 -16.72 -4.95
C ILE A 86 -45.67 -17.20 -5.12
N ALA A 87 -46.57 -16.60 -4.36
CA ALA A 87 -48.01 -16.78 -4.48
C ALA A 87 -48.71 -15.42 -4.42
N PHE A 88 -49.61 -15.17 -5.37
CA PHE A 88 -50.36 -13.91 -5.42
C PHE A 88 -51.20 -13.73 -4.15
N GLU A 89 -51.04 -12.59 -3.47
CA GLU A 89 -51.72 -12.28 -2.21
C GLU A 89 -52.76 -11.14 -2.36
N GLY A 90 -52.47 -10.15 -3.22
CA GLY A 90 -53.35 -9.00 -3.42
C GLY A 90 -52.78 -7.93 -4.35
N GLU A 91 -53.51 -6.83 -4.50
CA GLU A 91 -53.16 -5.70 -5.36
C GLU A 91 -53.86 -4.42 -4.86
N THR A 92 -53.27 -3.26 -5.13
CA THR A 92 -53.88 -1.95 -4.86
C THR A 92 -53.75 -1.00 -6.04
N ASP A 93 -54.78 -0.17 -6.22
CA ASP A 93 -54.84 0.82 -7.31
C ASP A 93 -54.07 2.08 -6.88
N SER A 94 -53.30 2.66 -7.80
CA SER A 94 -52.55 3.90 -7.56
C SER A 94 -53.42 5.16 -7.59
N ALA A 95 -54.75 5.04 -7.68
CA ALA A 95 -55.68 6.15 -7.85
C ALA A 95 -55.41 6.96 -9.15
N GLY A 96 -54.98 6.28 -10.22
CA GLY A 96 -54.80 6.86 -11.56
C GLY A 96 -53.39 7.40 -11.86
N TYR A 97 -52.38 7.01 -11.08
CA TYR A 97 -50.97 7.31 -11.36
C TYR A 97 -50.39 6.23 -12.30
N LEU A 98 -49.54 6.63 -13.24
CA LEU A 98 -48.68 5.65 -13.93
C LEU A 98 -47.46 5.46 -13.06
N VAL A 99 -47.41 4.34 -12.35
CA VAL A 99 -46.34 4.00 -11.42
C VAL A 99 -45.14 3.47 -12.20
N SER A 100 -43.94 3.91 -11.83
CA SER A 100 -42.68 3.34 -12.29
C SER A 100 -42.03 2.52 -11.18
N ASP A 101 -42.11 2.95 -9.92
CA ASP A 101 -41.48 2.24 -8.82
C ASP A 101 -42.23 2.40 -7.49
N VAL A 102 -41.92 1.53 -6.52
CA VAL A 102 -42.49 1.52 -5.17
C VAL A 102 -41.38 1.39 -4.12
N ALA A 103 -41.51 2.12 -3.01
CA ALA A 103 -40.68 1.93 -1.83
C ALA A 103 -41.53 1.99 -0.57
N PHE A 104 -41.02 1.42 0.52
CA PHE A 104 -41.64 1.46 1.84
C PHE A 104 -40.72 2.16 2.83
N ASN A 105 -41.27 2.66 3.93
CA ASN A 105 -40.44 3.01 5.07
C ASN A 105 -40.03 1.75 5.85
N SER A 106 -39.04 1.89 6.74
CA SER A 106 -38.43 0.75 7.44
C SER A 106 -39.39 -0.11 8.27
N ASP A 107 -40.48 0.46 8.81
CA ASP A 107 -41.50 -0.28 9.56
C ASP A 107 -42.69 -0.77 8.71
N GLY A 108 -42.68 -0.46 7.41
CA GLY A 108 -43.71 -0.85 6.44
C GLY A 108 -45.07 -0.18 6.65
N THR A 109 -45.19 0.86 7.48
CA THR A 109 -46.46 1.58 7.71
C THR A 109 -46.76 2.61 6.63
N LYS A 110 -45.78 2.96 5.79
CA LYS A 110 -45.91 3.86 4.63
C LYS A 110 -45.45 3.18 3.35
N MET A 111 -46.14 3.49 2.26
CA MET A 111 -45.78 3.11 0.90
C MET A 111 -45.72 4.37 0.04
N PHE A 112 -44.66 4.48 -0.76
CA PHE A 112 -44.40 5.61 -1.64
C PHE A 112 -44.37 5.11 -3.09
N LEU A 113 -44.93 5.89 -4.02
CA LEU A 113 -44.95 5.59 -5.45
C LEU A 113 -44.43 6.77 -6.27
N VAL A 114 -43.55 6.47 -7.24
CA VAL A 114 -43.09 7.44 -8.26
C VAL A 114 -43.58 7.03 -9.64
N GLY A 115 -43.52 7.95 -10.61
CA GLY A 115 -43.81 7.65 -12.02
C GLY A 115 -43.98 8.89 -12.88
N TYR A 116 -44.95 8.93 -13.80
CA TYR A 116 -45.04 9.98 -14.84
C TYR A 116 -45.59 11.35 -14.34
N ARG A 117 -45.01 11.90 -13.27
CA ARG A 117 -45.27 13.22 -12.69
C ARG A 117 -44.04 13.71 -11.93
N ASP A 118 -44.01 15.01 -11.65
CA ASP A 118 -43.05 15.68 -10.77
C ASP A 118 -43.38 15.49 -9.27
N SER A 119 -44.03 14.37 -8.91
CA SER A 119 -44.59 14.18 -7.57
C SER A 119 -44.52 12.74 -7.09
N ILE A 120 -44.40 12.57 -5.77
CA ILE A 120 -44.44 11.28 -5.08
C ILE A 120 -45.81 11.09 -4.42
N ALA A 121 -46.44 9.94 -4.65
CA ALA A 121 -47.68 9.58 -3.97
C ALA A 121 -47.38 8.79 -2.69
N GLU A 122 -47.90 9.25 -1.55
CA GLU A 122 -47.72 8.62 -0.24
C GLU A 122 -49.00 7.92 0.22
N TYR A 123 -48.87 6.72 0.78
CA TYR A 123 -49.96 5.93 1.33
C TYR A 123 -49.64 5.47 2.74
N ASN A 124 -50.62 5.53 3.64
CA ASN A 124 -50.56 4.81 4.92
C ASN A 124 -51.07 3.38 4.74
N LEU A 125 -50.36 2.41 5.31
CA LEU A 125 -50.76 1.01 5.38
C LEU A 125 -51.31 0.69 6.77
N GLY A 126 -52.57 0.25 6.83
CA GLY A 126 -53.21 -0.13 8.10
C GLY A 126 -52.60 -1.38 8.74
N THR A 127 -52.02 -2.26 7.93
CA THR A 127 -51.17 -3.36 8.35
C THR A 127 -49.81 -3.20 7.68
N PRO A 128 -48.68 -3.22 8.41
CA PRO A 128 -47.36 -3.08 7.84
C PRO A 128 -47.14 -4.00 6.62
N PHE A 129 -46.59 -3.44 5.55
CA PHE A 129 -46.27 -4.16 4.31
C PHE A 129 -47.49 -4.82 3.60
N ASP A 130 -48.73 -4.51 3.99
CA ASP A 130 -49.94 -5.00 3.30
C ASP A 130 -50.59 -3.92 2.44
N VAL A 131 -50.32 -3.95 1.12
CA VAL A 131 -50.80 -2.93 0.18
C VAL A 131 -52.32 -2.93 0.04
N ARG A 132 -53.01 -4.02 0.42
CA ARG A 132 -54.47 -4.09 0.40
C ARG A 132 -55.12 -3.15 1.42
N THR A 133 -54.34 -2.73 2.41
CA THR A 133 -54.76 -1.78 3.46
C THR A 133 -54.35 -0.34 3.15
N ALA A 134 -53.80 -0.09 1.96
CA ALA A 134 -53.29 1.21 1.56
C ALA A 134 -54.39 2.27 1.52
N SER A 135 -54.08 3.44 2.08
CA SER A 135 -54.92 4.63 2.05
C SER A 135 -54.07 5.84 1.69
N LEU A 136 -54.42 6.51 0.59
CA LEU A 136 -53.69 7.67 0.06
C LEU A 136 -53.66 8.80 1.10
N VAL A 137 -52.48 9.33 1.38
CA VAL A 137 -52.27 10.58 2.11
C VAL A 137 -52.51 11.72 1.11
N ASN A 138 -53.46 12.63 1.40
CA ASN A 138 -54.00 13.64 0.47
C ASN A 138 -52.96 14.27 -0.48
N ASP A 139 -53.31 14.39 -1.78
CA ASP A 139 -52.57 14.94 -2.96
C ASP A 139 -51.05 14.65 -3.00
N SER A 140 -50.56 14.12 -4.12
CA SER A 140 -49.13 13.81 -4.27
C SER A 140 -48.23 15.01 -3.96
N HIS A 141 -47.09 14.75 -3.36
CA HIS A 141 -46.11 15.78 -3.01
C HIS A 141 -45.27 16.11 -4.25
N THR A 142 -45.51 17.27 -4.86
CA THR A 142 -44.60 17.80 -5.89
C THR A 142 -43.24 18.05 -5.26
N ILE A 143 -42.20 17.46 -5.83
CA ILE A 143 -40.83 17.62 -5.34
C ILE A 143 -40.13 18.68 -6.18
N ALA A 144 -39.63 19.73 -5.54
CA ALA A 144 -38.95 20.81 -6.23
C ALA A 144 -37.67 20.29 -6.90
N GLY A 145 -37.55 20.47 -8.22
CA GLY A 145 -36.39 20.01 -9.00
C GLY A 145 -36.53 18.60 -9.56
N LEU A 146 -37.58 17.86 -9.19
CA LEU A 146 -37.88 16.57 -9.80
C LEU A 146 -38.42 16.77 -11.23
N GLY A 147 -37.91 15.99 -12.18
CA GLY A 147 -38.44 15.97 -13.53
C GLY A 147 -39.76 15.22 -13.61
N THR A 148 -40.18 14.89 -14.83
CA THR A 148 -41.57 14.43 -15.06
C THR A 148 -41.68 12.93 -15.26
N GLN A 149 -40.56 12.22 -15.29
CA GLN A 149 -40.52 10.77 -15.54
C GLN A 149 -39.51 10.02 -14.67
N PRO A 150 -39.50 10.19 -13.33
CA PRO A 150 -38.72 9.32 -12.46
C PRO A 150 -39.03 7.85 -12.76
N LYS A 151 -37.97 7.06 -12.95
CA LYS A 151 -38.05 5.64 -13.30
C LYS A 151 -37.90 4.74 -12.09
N SER A 152 -37.05 5.13 -11.15
CA SER A 152 -36.83 4.42 -9.89
C SER A 152 -36.48 5.40 -8.79
N PHE A 153 -36.69 4.98 -7.54
CA PHE A 153 -36.27 5.74 -6.37
C PHE A 153 -36.03 4.83 -5.19
N THR A 154 -35.21 5.28 -4.25
CA THR A 154 -34.92 4.56 -3.01
C THR A 154 -34.57 5.53 -1.90
N PHE A 155 -34.75 5.10 -0.65
CA PHE A 155 -34.30 5.85 0.53
C PHE A 155 -32.99 5.24 1.04
N ASN A 156 -32.19 6.02 1.76
CA ASN A 156 -31.18 5.41 2.62
C ASN A 156 -31.83 4.73 3.85
N ASP A 157 -31.04 3.95 4.58
CA ASP A 157 -31.55 3.06 5.64
C ASP A 157 -32.29 3.79 6.78
N ASP A 158 -31.89 5.01 7.11
CA ASP A 158 -32.55 5.83 8.15
C ASP A 158 -33.66 6.76 7.61
N GLY A 159 -33.88 6.73 6.30
CA GLY A 159 -34.87 7.54 5.58
C GLY A 159 -34.58 9.04 5.57
N SER A 160 -33.38 9.49 5.96
CA SER A 160 -32.99 10.91 5.93
C SER A 160 -32.62 11.40 4.54
N ARG A 161 -32.40 10.49 3.57
CA ARG A 161 -32.10 10.81 2.17
C ARG A 161 -32.96 9.99 1.23
N MET A 162 -33.29 10.57 0.09
CA MET A 162 -34.02 9.95 -1.01
C MET A 162 -33.25 10.14 -2.31
N PHE A 163 -33.11 9.09 -3.10
CA PHE A 163 -32.41 9.08 -4.37
C PHE A 163 -33.40 8.72 -5.47
N ILE A 164 -33.42 9.51 -6.54
CA ILE A 164 -34.34 9.32 -7.65
C ILE A 164 -33.55 9.21 -8.94
N ALA A 165 -33.82 8.17 -9.72
CA ALA A 165 -33.28 7.98 -11.05
C ALA A 165 -34.27 8.49 -12.12
N GLU A 166 -33.80 9.35 -13.00
CA GLU A 166 -34.51 9.83 -14.19
C GLU A 166 -33.53 9.87 -15.37
N ASP A 167 -33.88 9.19 -16.46
CA ASP A 167 -32.99 9.00 -17.61
C ASP A 167 -31.59 8.49 -17.19
N GLU A 168 -30.52 9.21 -17.48
CA GLU A 168 -29.13 8.81 -17.15
C GLU A 168 -28.69 9.32 -15.76
N THR A 169 -29.58 10.01 -15.06
CA THR A 169 -29.26 10.87 -13.93
C THR A 169 -29.83 10.32 -12.62
N ILE A 170 -29.02 10.38 -11.56
CA ILE A 170 -29.45 10.11 -10.17
C ILE A 170 -29.42 11.42 -9.41
N SER A 171 -30.54 11.81 -8.81
CA SER A 171 -30.65 13.01 -7.98
C SER A 171 -30.92 12.63 -6.52
N ALA A 172 -30.12 13.18 -5.61
CA ALA A 172 -30.28 13.03 -4.17
C ALA A 172 -31.10 14.19 -3.58
N TYR A 173 -31.89 13.87 -2.55
CA TYR A 173 -32.69 14.80 -1.80
C TYR A 173 -32.51 14.53 -0.30
N ASP A 174 -32.23 15.57 0.47
CA ASP A 174 -32.19 15.48 1.93
C ASP A 174 -33.61 15.68 2.50
N LEU A 175 -33.99 14.81 3.43
CA LEU A 175 -35.26 14.85 4.15
C LEU A 175 -35.00 15.31 5.58
N SER A 176 -35.54 16.48 5.94
CA SER A 176 -35.38 17.00 7.31
C SER A 176 -36.10 16.18 8.38
N ILE A 177 -37.04 15.33 7.95
CA ILE A 177 -37.73 14.34 8.76
C ILE A 177 -37.69 13.02 8.00
N SER A 178 -37.20 11.95 8.65
CA SER A 178 -37.06 10.63 8.01
C SER A 178 -38.36 10.17 7.36
N TYR A 179 -38.27 9.78 6.08
CA TYR A 179 -39.38 9.33 5.24
C TYR A 179 -40.51 10.37 5.03
N ASP A 180 -40.29 11.65 5.36
CA ASP A 180 -41.22 12.73 5.01
C ASP A 180 -40.78 13.39 3.71
N VAL A 181 -41.33 12.90 2.59
CA VAL A 181 -41.03 13.41 1.25
C VAL A 181 -41.48 14.85 1.03
N SER A 182 -42.41 15.36 1.84
CA SER A 182 -42.82 16.77 1.77
C SER A 182 -41.71 17.73 2.24
N SER A 183 -40.73 17.20 2.96
CA SER A 183 -39.58 17.93 3.48
C SER A 183 -38.35 17.88 2.57
N ALA A 184 -38.47 17.26 1.39
CA ALA A 184 -37.37 17.04 0.47
C ALA A 184 -36.73 18.33 -0.04
N VAL A 185 -35.40 18.41 0.07
CA VAL A 185 -34.57 19.48 -0.48
C VAL A 185 -33.55 18.85 -1.41
N SER A 186 -33.47 19.35 -2.66
CA SER A 186 -32.47 18.88 -3.63
C SER A 186 -31.05 19.07 -3.08
N ALA A 187 -30.26 18.01 -3.17
CA ALA A 187 -28.87 17.97 -2.75
C ALA A 187 -27.97 17.86 -4.00
N GLU A 188 -27.32 16.73 -4.21
CA GLU A 188 -26.45 16.46 -5.34
C GLU A 188 -27.13 15.69 -6.50
N THR A 189 -26.47 15.71 -7.67
CA THR A 189 -26.86 14.95 -8.86
C THR A 189 -25.62 14.26 -9.43
N TYR A 190 -25.80 13.04 -9.95
CA TYR A 190 -24.76 12.25 -10.60
C TYR A 190 -25.28 11.74 -11.95
N GLU A 191 -24.49 11.95 -13.02
CA GLU A 191 -24.75 11.39 -14.34
C GLU A 191 -24.02 10.06 -14.46
N THR A 192 -24.75 8.99 -14.74
CA THR A 192 -24.19 7.65 -14.79
C THR A 192 -23.39 7.42 -16.08
N THR A 193 -22.43 6.49 -16.04
CA THR A 193 -21.61 6.15 -17.22
C THR A 193 -22.44 5.48 -18.32
N TYR A 194 -23.52 4.77 -17.95
CA TYR A 194 -24.33 3.98 -18.87
C TYR A 194 -25.83 4.21 -18.70
N GLY A 195 -26.42 4.83 -19.73
CA GLY A 195 -27.78 4.61 -20.22
C GLY A 195 -28.95 4.96 -19.32
N VAL A 196 -30.16 4.80 -19.86
CA VAL A 196 -31.42 5.09 -19.17
C VAL A 196 -31.61 4.14 -17.99
N ILE A 197 -31.51 4.66 -16.78
CA ILE A 197 -31.67 3.96 -15.51
C ILE A 197 -33.14 3.60 -15.33
N THR A 198 -33.38 2.37 -14.91
CA THR A 198 -34.73 1.84 -14.68
C THR A 198 -34.96 1.30 -13.29
N GLY A 199 -33.89 0.99 -12.57
CA GLY A 199 -33.92 0.46 -11.21
C GLY A 199 -32.70 0.96 -10.47
N LEU A 200 -32.87 1.27 -9.18
CA LEU A 200 -31.86 1.89 -8.33
C LEU A 200 -31.94 1.29 -6.93
N VAL A 201 -30.84 0.71 -6.44
CA VAL A 201 -30.78 0.19 -5.06
C VAL A 201 -29.39 0.36 -4.47
N PHE A 202 -29.31 0.60 -3.17
CA PHE A 202 -28.05 0.64 -2.42
C PHE A 202 -27.76 -0.73 -1.79
N ASN A 203 -26.50 -1.03 -1.50
CA ASN A 203 -26.20 -2.04 -0.49
C ASN A 203 -26.50 -1.50 0.91
N SER A 204 -26.47 -2.39 1.91
CA SER A 204 -26.87 -2.08 3.30
C SER A 204 -25.99 -1.04 4.01
N ASP A 205 -24.72 -0.84 3.61
CA ASP A 205 -23.85 0.17 4.22
C ASP A 205 -23.78 1.48 3.42
N GLY A 206 -24.53 1.57 2.30
CA GLY A 206 -24.54 2.73 1.41
C GLY A 206 -23.25 2.98 0.64
N SER A 207 -22.26 2.07 0.68
CA SER A 207 -20.99 2.19 -0.06
C SER A 207 -21.07 1.70 -1.51
N ARG A 208 -22.19 1.10 -1.92
CA ARG A 208 -22.49 0.67 -3.28
C ARG A 208 -23.87 1.10 -3.73
N ILE A 209 -23.97 1.41 -5.00
CA ILE A 209 -25.23 1.65 -5.69
C ILE A 209 -25.26 0.79 -6.95
N PHE A 210 -26.39 0.13 -7.15
CA PHE A 210 -26.64 -0.76 -8.27
C PHE A 210 -27.76 -0.18 -9.11
N THR A 211 -27.52 -0.08 -10.42
CA THR A 211 -28.51 0.42 -11.37
C THR A 211 -28.81 -0.62 -12.42
N THR A 212 -30.08 -0.84 -12.76
CA THR A 212 -30.40 -1.48 -14.05
C THR A 212 -30.45 -0.43 -15.14
N ALA A 213 -29.86 -0.71 -16.30
CA ALA A 213 -29.89 0.19 -17.46
C ALA A 213 -30.47 -0.50 -18.70
N GLN A 214 -31.31 0.23 -19.45
CA GLN A 214 -31.99 -0.31 -20.63
C GLN A 214 -31.02 -0.60 -21.78
N ASP A 215 -30.02 0.26 -21.96
CA ASP A 215 -29.19 0.27 -23.16
C ASP A 215 -28.16 -0.86 -23.19
N ASN A 216 -27.84 -1.43 -22.02
CA ASN A 216 -26.86 -2.49 -21.89
C ASN A 216 -27.43 -3.78 -21.27
N ASP A 217 -28.72 -3.87 -20.95
CA ASP A 217 -29.34 -5.05 -20.32
C ASP A 217 -28.54 -5.58 -19.11
N SER A 218 -28.01 -4.66 -18.29
CA SER A 218 -27.12 -4.98 -17.18
C SER A 218 -27.57 -4.39 -15.86
N VAL A 219 -27.07 -5.00 -14.77
CA VAL A 219 -26.91 -4.34 -13.47
C VAL A 219 -25.52 -3.72 -13.44
N ASN A 220 -25.43 -2.40 -13.42
CA ASN A 220 -24.18 -1.68 -13.25
C ASN A 220 -23.91 -1.51 -11.76
N GLU A 221 -22.64 -1.68 -11.37
CA GLU A 221 -22.15 -1.45 -10.02
C GLU A 221 -21.32 -0.19 -9.98
N TYR A 222 -21.64 0.67 -9.01
CA TYR A 222 -20.83 1.81 -8.67
C TYR A 222 -20.49 1.80 -7.19
N ALA A 223 -19.29 2.24 -6.86
CA ALA A 223 -18.85 2.39 -5.49
C ALA A 223 -18.82 3.85 -5.08
N MET A 224 -19.20 4.12 -3.82
CA MET A 224 -19.16 5.45 -3.22
C MET A 224 -18.14 5.41 -2.08
N PRO A 225 -17.06 6.21 -2.16
CA PRO A 225 -16.09 6.34 -1.08
C PRO A 225 -16.75 6.80 0.24
N THR A 226 -17.70 7.73 0.14
CA THR A 226 -18.52 8.18 1.27
C THR A 226 -19.92 7.60 1.16
N ALA A 227 -20.37 6.84 2.17
CA ALA A 227 -21.68 6.19 2.16
C ALA A 227 -22.81 7.18 1.81
N TYR A 228 -23.65 6.80 0.86
CA TYR A 228 -24.77 7.58 0.33
C TYR A 228 -24.40 8.94 -0.29
N ASN A 229 -23.13 9.26 -0.51
CA ASN A 229 -22.72 10.44 -1.27
C ASN A 229 -22.50 10.03 -2.72
N ILE A 230 -23.30 10.58 -3.64
CA ILE A 230 -23.21 10.21 -5.06
C ILE A 230 -22.23 11.07 -5.86
N THR A 231 -21.58 12.07 -5.26
CA THR A 231 -20.68 13.00 -5.98
C THR A 231 -19.31 12.40 -6.32
N ASP A 232 -18.83 11.46 -5.53
CA ASP A 232 -17.53 10.79 -5.65
C ASP A 232 -17.66 9.34 -6.15
N THR A 233 -18.79 9.02 -6.78
CA THR A 233 -19.12 7.70 -7.31
C THR A 233 -18.10 7.23 -8.37
N VAL A 234 -17.64 5.98 -8.24
CA VAL A 234 -16.71 5.30 -9.16
C VAL A 234 -17.42 4.11 -9.81
N TYR A 235 -17.44 4.05 -11.15
CA TYR A 235 -17.97 2.90 -11.87
C TYR A 235 -17.03 1.68 -11.74
N ILE A 236 -17.56 0.55 -11.24
CA ILE A 236 -16.80 -0.68 -11.00
C ILE A 236 -16.93 -1.65 -12.17
N GLY A 237 -18.15 -1.83 -12.69
CA GLY A 237 -18.41 -2.80 -13.72
C GLY A 237 -19.89 -2.99 -14.01
N SER A 238 -20.19 -3.96 -14.88
CA SER A 238 -21.57 -4.36 -15.16
C SER A 238 -21.73 -5.87 -15.19
N PHE A 239 -22.86 -6.33 -14.66
CA PHE A 239 -23.33 -7.70 -14.72
C PHE A 239 -24.39 -7.81 -15.82
N LYS A 240 -24.17 -8.69 -16.81
CA LYS A 240 -25.15 -8.94 -17.87
C LYS A 240 -26.24 -9.88 -17.37
N ILE A 241 -27.49 -9.47 -17.49
CA ILE A 241 -28.64 -10.32 -17.13
C ILE A 241 -28.81 -11.38 -18.24
N ASP A 242 -28.27 -12.58 -17.99
CA ASP A 242 -28.47 -13.75 -18.86
C ASP A 242 -29.89 -14.32 -18.66
N VAL A 243 -30.56 -14.69 -19.76
CA VAL A 243 -31.84 -15.40 -19.75
C VAL A 243 -31.70 -16.69 -20.54
N ASN A 244 -31.62 -17.81 -19.81
CA ASN A 244 -31.55 -19.16 -20.38
C ASN A 244 -30.41 -19.39 -21.39
N GLY A 245 -29.26 -18.71 -21.23
CA GLY A 245 -28.10 -18.86 -22.10
C GLY A 245 -28.16 -18.02 -23.38
N GLU A 246 -29.14 -17.12 -23.50
CA GLU A 246 -29.18 -16.09 -24.54
C GLU A 246 -28.82 -14.73 -23.93
N ILE A 247 -27.56 -14.33 -24.13
CA ILE A 247 -27.06 -13.01 -23.74
C ILE A 247 -27.74 -11.93 -24.61
N GLY A 248 -28.48 -11.03 -23.97
CA GLY A 248 -28.82 -9.70 -24.49
C GLY A 248 -29.70 -9.65 -25.74
N ASN A 249 -30.92 -10.21 -25.73
CA ASN A 249 -31.85 -9.93 -26.83
C ASN A 249 -33.25 -9.45 -26.49
N GLU A 250 -33.77 -9.48 -25.25
CA GLU A 250 -35.14 -8.98 -24.99
C GLU A 250 -35.42 -8.48 -23.55
N ASN A 251 -34.46 -8.10 -22.70
CA ASN A 251 -34.76 -8.10 -21.24
C ASN A 251 -35.02 -6.75 -20.55
N ASN A 252 -34.62 -5.60 -21.12
CA ASN A 252 -35.00 -4.25 -20.69
C ASN A 252 -35.26 -4.17 -19.16
N PRO A 253 -34.25 -4.46 -18.34
CA PRO A 253 -34.44 -4.71 -16.92
C PRO A 253 -35.10 -3.49 -16.26
N LYS A 254 -36.05 -3.72 -15.36
CA LYS A 254 -36.86 -2.65 -14.75
C LYS A 254 -36.67 -2.45 -13.26
N GLY A 255 -35.97 -3.35 -12.60
CA GLY A 255 -35.78 -3.27 -11.16
C GLY A 255 -34.67 -4.21 -10.74
N VAL A 256 -33.97 -3.81 -9.69
CA VAL A 256 -32.96 -4.60 -9.01
C VAL A 256 -33.21 -4.49 -7.52
N SER A 257 -33.09 -5.61 -6.81
CA SER A 257 -33.18 -5.66 -5.35
C SER A 257 -32.18 -6.70 -4.84
N PHE A 258 -31.83 -6.61 -3.56
CA PHE A 258 -31.03 -7.62 -2.88
C PHE A 258 -31.80 -8.17 -1.68
N ASN A 259 -31.40 -9.34 -1.20
CA ASN A 259 -31.76 -9.75 0.15
C ASN A 259 -30.89 -9.01 1.18
N SER A 260 -31.25 -9.10 2.46
CA SER A 260 -30.63 -8.32 3.54
C SER A 260 -29.13 -8.54 3.71
N ASP A 261 -28.62 -9.73 3.39
CA ASP A 261 -27.18 -10.06 3.50
C ASP A 261 -26.41 -9.93 2.18
N GLY A 262 -27.07 -9.50 1.09
CA GLY A 262 -26.46 -9.30 -0.23
C GLY A 262 -26.07 -10.59 -0.96
N THR A 263 -26.36 -11.78 -0.42
CA THR A 263 -26.03 -13.07 -1.06
C THR A 263 -26.97 -13.42 -2.20
N LYS A 264 -28.09 -12.72 -2.35
CA LYS A 264 -29.01 -12.85 -3.48
C LYS A 264 -29.29 -11.49 -4.11
N MET A 265 -29.17 -11.45 -5.43
CA MET A 265 -29.62 -10.33 -6.27
C MET A 265 -30.86 -10.75 -7.05
N PHE A 266 -31.83 -9.85 -7.14
CA PHE A 266 -33.05 -10.03 -7.91
C PHE A 266 -33.12 -9.00 -9.02
N ALA A 267 -33.45 -9.44 -10.24
CA ALA A 267 -33.62 -8.55 -11.38
C ALA A 267 -34.97 -8.78 -12.07
N LEU A 268 -35.68 -7.69 -12.38
CA LEU A 268 -36.98 -7.72 -13.03
C LEU A 268 -36.85 -7.58 -14.54
N GLY A 269 -37.29 -8.59 -15.30
CA GLY A 269 -37.36 -8.54 -16.76
C GLY A 269 -38.68 -7.96 -17.28
N PHE A 270 -38.61 -7.03 -18.23
CA PHE A 270 -39.81 -6.38 -18.78
C PHE A 270 -40.61 -7.30 -19.71
N HIS A 271 -39.97 -7.83 -20.75
CA HIS A 271 -40.68 -8.53 -21.83
C HIS A 271 -41.11 -9.95 -21.43
N ASN A 272 -40.25 -10.66 -20.69
CA ASN A 272 -40.48 -12.02 -20.22
C ASN A 272 -41.40 -12.11 -18.99
N LYS A 273 -41.60 -11.00 -18.26
CA LYS A 273 -42.42 -10.91 -17.04
C LYS A 273 -41.94 -11.92 -16.00
N GLN A 274 -40.63 -11.96 -15.80
CA GLN A 274 -39.95 -12.81 -14.84
C GLN A 274 -39.16 -11.97 -13.84
N VAL A 275 -39.09 -12.46 -12.61
CA VAL A 275 -38.07 -12.06 -11.66
C VAL A 275 -36.99 -13.14 -11.71
N TYR A 276 -35.75 -12.71 -11.92
CA TYR A 276 -34.56 -13.55 -11.86
C TYR A 276 -33.94 -13.43 -10.49
N GLU A 277 -33.60 -14.56 -9.89
CA GLU A 277 -32.84 -14.67 -8.66
C GLU A 277 -31.45 -15.19 -8.99
N TYR A 278 -30.43 -14.45 -8.59
CA TYR A 278 -29.02 -14.79 -8.72
C TYR A 278 -28.44 -14.98 -7.33
N THR A 279 -27.81 -16.14 -7.08
CA THR A 279 -26.99 -16.33 -5.88
C THR A 279 -25.59 -15.78 -6.12
N MET A 280 -25.09 -15.03 -5.15
CA MET A 280 -23.78 -14.39 -5.18
C MET A 280 -22.79 -15.23 -4.38
N SER A 281 -21.58 -15.43 -4.90
CA SER A 281 -20.48 -16.05 -4.15
C SER A 281 -20.02 -15.16 -2.99
N CYS A 282 -20.22 -13.85 -3.12
CA CYS A 282 -19.91 -12.86 -2.11
C CYS A 282 -21.01 -11.80 -2.01
N PRO A 283 -21.39 -11.35 -0.80
CA PRO A 283 -22.37 -10.28 -0.61
C PRO A 283 -22.15 -9.07 -1.51
N PHE A 284 -23.18 -8.68 -2.28
CA PHE A 284 -23.21 -7.49 -3.14
C PHE A 284 -22.15 -7.44 -4.27
N GLN A 285 -21.38 -8.50 -4.48
CA GLN A 285 -20.37 -8.57 -5.53
C GLN A 285 -21.00 -8.98 -6.87
N VAL A 286 -21.58 -8.04 -7.61
CA VAL A 286 -22.28 -8.37 -8.87
C VAL A 286 -21.35 -8.51 -10.07
N THR A 287 -20.12 -8.04 -9.97
CA THR A 287 -19.13 -8.07 -11.06
C THR A 287 -17.82 -8.70 -10.63
N SER A 288 -17.07 -9.30 -11.57
CA SER A 288 -15.73 -9.84 -11.29
C SER A 288 -14.69 -8.78 -10.95
N SER A 289 -14.95 -7.51 -11.29
CA SER A 289 -14.12 -6.36 -10.91
C SER A 289 -14.44 -5.83 -9.50
N SER A 290 -15.51 -6.31 -8.87
CA SER A 290 -15.85 -5.97 -7.49
C SER A 290 -15.11 -6.85 -6.49
N ILE A 291 -14.75 -6.26 -5.36
CA ILE A 291 -13.94 -6.90 -4.33
C ILE A 291 -14.86 -7.70 -3.41
N CYS A 292 -14.55 -8.98 -3.22
CA CYS A 292 -15.16 -9.75 -2.17
C CYS A 292 -14.52 -9.42 -0.82
N ARG A 293 -15.21 -8.66 0.03
CA ARG A 293 -14.69 -8.26 1.35
C ARG A 293 -14.43 -9.43 2.32
N SER A 294 -14.77 -10.67 1.99
CA SER A 294 -14.58 -11.83 2.89
C SER A 294 -13.20 -12.49 2.82
N GLU A 295 -12.33 -12.11 1.87
CA GLU A 295 -10.98 -12.67 1.74
C GLU A 295 -9.93 -11.54 1.61
N VAL A 296 -8.78 -11.71 2.27
CA VAL A 296 -7.62 -10.84 2.06
C VAL A 296 -7.10 -11.13 0.66
N SER A 297 -7.03 -10.13 -0.22
CA SER A 297 -6.41 -10.36 -1.54
C SER A 297 -4.92 -10.65 -1.37
N SER A 298 -4.31 -11.36 -2.32
CA SER A 298 -2.87 -11.68 -2.26
C SER A 298 -2.00 -10.42 -2.30
N ASP A 299 -2.43 -9.37 -2.99
CA ASP A 299 -1.77 -8.06 -2.99
C ASP A 299 -1.90 -7.35 -1.63
N GLN A 300 -3.07 -7.44 -0.98
CA GLN A 300 -3.26 -6.88 0.36
C GLN A 300 -2.42 -7.63 1.41
N ALA A 301 -2.38 -8.96 1.34
CA ALA A 301 -1.51 -9.78 2.17
C ALA A 301 -0.03 -9.42 1.95
N GLY A 302 0.38 -9.30 0.69
CA GLY A 302 1.75 -8.89 0.32
C GLY A 302 2.12 -7.50 0.78
N LEU A 303 1.17 -6.56 0.78
CA LEU A 303 1.36 -5.22 1.32
C LEU A 303 1.59 -5.23 2.84
N ILE A 304 0.82 -6.04 3.59
CA ILE A 304 1.03 -6.21 5.03
C ILE A 304 2.39 -6.86 5.30
N ASP A 305 2.75 -7.89 4.56
CA ASP A 305 4.04 -8.57 4.68
C ASP A 305 5.21 -7.64 4.33
N ALA A 306 5.05 -6.78 3.32
CA ALA A 306 6.03 -5.77 2.94
C ALA A 306 6.27 -4.76 4.07
N GLN A 307 5.23 -4.28 4.75
CA GLN A 307 5.38 -3.39 5.92
C GLN A 307 6.24 -4.06 7.03
N ILE A 308 5.99 -5.34 7.30
CA ILE A 308 6.71 -6.08 8.32
C ILE A 308 8.18 -6.28 7.92
N LYS A 309 8.41 -6.85 6.72
CA LYS A 309 9.75 -7.19 6.23
C LYS A 309 10.63 -5.96 6.02
N SER A 310 10.06 -4.85 5.53
CA SER A 310 10.79 -3.58 5.33
C SER A 310 11.30 -3.00 6.66
N SER A 311 10.47 -3.05 7.70
CA SER A 311 10.89 -2.60 9.04
C SER A 311 12.07 -3.43 9.58
N ILE A 312 12.06 -4.76 9.39
CA ILE A 312 13.15 -5.65 9.84
C ILE A 312 14.42 -5.39 9.03
N ARG A 313 14.30 -5.30 7.70
CA ARG A 313 15.41 -5.08 6.75
C ARG A 313 16.15 -3.78 7.03
N LEU A 314 15.45 -2.66 7.22
CA LEU A 314 16.06 -1.35 7.48
C LEU A 314 16.87 -1.32 8.78
N ALA A 315 16.39 -1.99 9.84
CA ALA A 315 17.11 -2.15 11.11
C ALA A 315 18.41 -2.96 10.94
N GLN A 316 18.28 -4.10 10.26
CA GLN A 316 19.39 -5.04 10.03
C GLN A 316 20.47 -4.42 9.16
N GLN A 317 20.11 -3.75 8.06
CA GLN A 317 21.05 -3.04 7.18
C GLN A 317 21.82 -1.96 7.93
N THR A 318 21.15 -1.18 8.77
CA THR A 318 21.80 -0.15 9.60
C THR A 318 22.85 -0.78 10.52
N SER A 319 22.50 -1.89 11.17
CA SER A 319 23.42 -2.62 12.06
C SER A 319 24.62 -3.20 11.31
N ASP A 320 24.40 -3.83 10.15
CA ASP A 320 25.45 -4.45 9.35
C ASP A 320 26.48 -3.41 8.86
N ILE A 321 26.04 -2.23 8.40
CA ILE A 321 26.93 -1.16 7.95
C ILE A 321 27.85 -0.67 9.08
N ILE A 322 27.29 -0.49 10.28
CA ILE A 322 28.04 -0.08 11.48
C ILE A 322 29.02 -1.18 11.90
N LEU A 323 28.61 -2.45 11.91
CA LEU A 323 29.49 -3.57 12.26
C LEU A 323 30.64 -3.73 11.26
N ASP A 324 30.38 -3.54 9.96
CA ASP A 324 31.41 -3.54 8.94
C ASP A 324 32.39 -2.37 9.14
N ARG A 325 31.91 -1.19 9.55
CA ARG A 325 32.77 -0.06 9.95
C ARG A 325 33.66 -0.43 11.14
N ILE A 326 33.11 -1.05 12.20
CA ILE A 326 33.88 -1.47 13.37
C ILE A 326 34.96 -2.48 12.97
N SER A 327 34.64 -3.45 12.09
CA SER A 327 35.61 -4.40 11.54
C SER A 327 36.79 -3.68 10.87
N ARG A 328 36.53 -2.63 10.08
CA ARG A 328 37.60 -1.83 9.43
C ARG A 328 38.42 -1.03 10.44
N ALA A 329 37.76 -0.40 11.42
CA ALA A 329 38.43 0.40 12.46
C ALA A 329 39.33 -0.46 13.38
N ARG A 330 39.13 -1.79 13.43
CA ARG A 330 39.97 -2.74 14.17
C ARG A 330 41.38 -2.86 13.57
N VAL A 331 41.51 -2.85 12.25
CA VAL A 331 42.76 -3.10 11.51
C VAL A 331 43.63 -1.84 11.40
N LEU A 332 43.03 -0.65 11.46
CA LEU A 332 43.73 0.63 11.38
C LEU A 332 44.41 0.98 12.72
N ASP A 333 45.74 0.85 12.78
CA ASP A 333 46.58 1.33 13.88
C ASP A 333 46.84 2.82 13.67
N SER A 334 46.21 3.73 14.42
CA SER A 334 46.43 5.18 14.24
C SER A 334 46.63 5.89 15.57
N THR A 335 47.92 6.13 15.86
CA THR A 335 48.43 6.98 16.95
C THR A 335 48.64 8.43 16.52
N GLU A 336 47.83 8.97 15.62
CA GLU A 336 47.98 10.37 15.18
C GLU A 336 46.73 11.20 15.45
N LYS A 337 46.98 12.32 16.14
CA LYS A 337 46.05 13.36 16.57
C LYS A 337 45.73 14.27 15.40
N ILE A 338 44.55 14.91 15.37
CA ILE A 338 44.28 16.27 14.83
C ILE A 338 42.75 16.54 14.83
N SER A 339 42.35 17.82 14.85
CA SER A 339 40.98 18.35 14.94
C SER A 339 40.39 18.82 13.60
N SER A 340 39.06 18.81 13.41
CA SER A 340 38.37 19.44 12.27
C SER A 340 36.99 20.03 12.61
N ASN A 341 36.57 21.05 11.84
CA ASN A 341 35.23 21.68 11.90
C ASN A 341 34.37 21.11 10.76
N ILE A 342 33.23 20.50 11.09
CA ILE A 342 32.22 20.04 10.12
C ILE A 342 30.97 20.92 10.27
N GLY A 343 30.53 21.54 9.18
CA GLY A 343 29.25 22.26 9.10
C GLY A 343 28.22 21.42 8.35
N ILE A 344 27.07 21.14 8.98
CA ILE A 344 25.90 20.52 8.37
C ILE A 344 24.77 21.54 8.41
N SER A 345 24.17 21.88 7.27
CA SER A 345 23.01 22.76 7.19
C SER A 345 21.89 22.13 6.35
N PHE A 346 20.67 22.09 6.91
CA PHE A 346 19.46 21.64 6.23
C PHE A 346 18.67 22.87 5.79
N THR A 347 18.30 22.95 4.50
CA THR A 347 17.50 24.07 3.96
C THR A 347 16.09 23.67 3.53
N ASN A 348 15.73 22.38 3.62
CA ASN A 348 14.39 21.87 3.31
C ASN A 348 13.41 22.12 4.51
N PRO A 349 12.27 22.80 4.31
CA PRO A 349 11.27 23.06 5.35
C PRO A 349 10.57 21.81 5.95
N GLU A 350 10.44 20.71 5.22
CA GLU A 350 9.78 19.47 5.68
C GLU A 350 10.74 18.59 6.47
N VAL A 351 12.00 18.49 6.05
CA VAL A 351 13.09 17.90 6.86
C VAL A 351 13.39 18.77 8.09
N ALA A 352 13.16 20.08 8.02
CA ALA A 352 13.23 20.99 9.16
C ALA A 352 12.12 20.74 10.21
N ASN A 353 10.98 20.15 9.83
CA ASN A 353 9.95 19.74 10.79
C ASN A 353 10.35 18.51 11.60
N ILE A 354 11.10 17.56 11.02
CA ILE A 354 11.73 16.46 11.77
C ILE A 354 12.82 17.02 12.71
N ALA A 355 13.54 18.07 12.29
CA ALA A 355 14.47 18.83 13.12
C ALA A 355 13.81 19.73 14.19
N ASN A 356 12.47 19.79 14.27
CA ASN A 356 11.73 20.43 15.35
C ASN A 356 11.33 19.44 16.46
N ILE A 357 11.37 18.12 16.20
CA ILE A 357 11.06 17.05 17.17
C ILE A 357 12.31 16.65 17.99
N LEU A 358 13.49 16.86 17.42
CA LEU A 358 14.79 16.79 18.09
C LEU A 358 15.53 18.10 17.83
N PRO A 359 16.16 18.77 18.81
CA PRO A 359 16.79 20.07 18.61
C PRO A 359 18.08 19.92 17.77
N ILE A 360 17.94 19.64 16.47
CA ILE A 360 19.02 19.35 15.53
C ILE A 360 19.40 20.62 14.76
N ALA A 361 18.49 21.60 14.62
CA ALA A 361 18.76 22.86 13.94
C ALA A 361 19.88 23.73 14.58
N ASN A 362 20.29 23.42 15.82
CA ASN A 362 21.41 24.07 16.51
C ASN A 362 22.60 23.14 16.79
N LEU A 363 22.66 21.93 16.21
CA LEU A 363 23.82 21.06 16.40
C LEU A 363 25.12 21.63 15.81
N GLY A 364 25.08 22.61 14.90
CA GLY A 364 26.29 23.33 14.49
C GLY A 364 27.06 23.98 15.65
N ASP A 365 26.36 24.37 16.73
CA ASP A 365 26.92 24.93 17.96
C ASP A 365 27.18 23.87 19.05
N TYR A 366 26.58 22.67 18.92
CA TYR A 366 26.69 21.56 19.89
C TYR A 366 27.49 20.34 19.38
N ILE A 367 27.91 20.31 18.10
CA ILE A 367 28.98 19.45 17.63
C ILE A 367 30.23 19.94 18.37
N PRO A 368 30.85 19.14 19.26
CA PRO A 368 31.84 19.65 20.22
C PRO A 368 33.18 20.08 19.60
N PHE A 369 33.29 20.17 18.28
CA PHE A 369 34.56 20.29 17.58
C PHE A 369 34.62 21.47 16.62
N GLN A 370 34.07 22.62 17.04
CA GLN A 370 34.68 23.88 16.61
C GLN A 370 35.98 24.11 17.39
N GLY A 371 37.13 23.83 16.76
CA GLY A 371 38.41 24.39 17.17
C GLY A 371 38.96 24.02 18.55
N SER A 372 38.85 22.76 18.98
CA SER A 372 39.70 22.26 20.08
C SER A 372 40.87 21.46 19.52
N GLU A 373 42.09 21.98 19.64
CA GLU A 373 43.31 21.19 19.43
C GLU A 373 43.23 19.88 20.24
N GLY A 374 43.34 18.72 19.57
CA GLY A 374 43.56 17.42 20.22
C GLY A 374 42.39 16.41 20.27
N ASN A 375 41.60 16.23 19.21
CA ASN A 375 40.52 15.23 19.21
C ASN A 375 40.62 14.19 18.08
N ASP A 376 41.10 12.98 18.42
CA ASP A 376 41.34 11.81 17.54
C ASP A 376 40.06 11.11 16.99
N TRP A 377 39.08 11.88 16.49
CA TRP A 377 37.86 11.31 15.89
C TRP A 377 38.07 11.01 14.40
N SER A 378 37.64 9.83 13.98
CA SER A 378 37.56 9.40 12.59
C SER A 378 36.13 9.54 12.08
N THR A 379 35.98 10.00 10.84
CA THR A 379 34.70 10.18 10.18
C THR A 379 34.56 9.22 9.02
N TRP A 380 33.38 8.65 8.86
CA TRP A 380 33.06 7.76 7.74
C TRP A 380 31.69 8.07 7.16
N ILE A 381 31.58 7.79 5.87
CA ILE A 381 30.34 7.87 5.11
C ILE A 381 30.19 6.59 4.29
N ASN A 382 28.98 6.09 4.18
CA ASN A 382 28.65 4.92 3.39
C ASN A 382 27.34 5.12 2.64
N ALA A 383 27.34 4.79 1.36
CA ALA A 383 26.17 4.72 0.52
C ALA A 383 25.95 3.28 0.04
N ASP A 384 24.70 2.86 -0.06
CA ASP A 384 24.34 1.53 -0.49
C ASP A 384 23.02 1.49 -1.27
N ILE A 385 22.92 0.50 -2.15
CA ILE A 385 21.71 0.19 -2.93
C ILE A 385 21.49 -1.32 -2.84
N THR A 386 20.27 -1.72 -2.52
CA THR A 386 19.81 -3.11 -2.46
C THR A 386 18.69 -3.31 -3.47
N VAL A 387 18.81 -4.36 -4.28
CA VAL A 387 17.72 -4.89 -5.10
C VAL A 387 17.34 -6.24 -4.53
N GLY A 388 16.05 -6.52 -4.39
CA GLY A 388 15.56 -7.79 -3.88
C GLY A 388 14.28 -8.25 -4.56
N GLU A 389 14.02 -9.54 -4.42
CA GLU A 389 12.85 -10.22 -4.95
C GLU A 389 12.34 -11.24 -3.93
N ILE A 390 11.02 -11.30 -3.78
CA ILE A 390 10.31 -12.29 -2.97
C ILE A 390 9.28 -12.96 -3.89
N ASP A 391 9.39 -14.28 -4.08
CA ASP A 391 8.44 -15.04 -4.88
C ASP A 391 7.01 -15.01 -4.29
N GLU A 392 6.02 -15.24 -5.15
CA GLU A 392 4.63 -15.45 -4.72
C GLU A 392 4.49 -16.64 -3.76
N THR A 393 3.58 -16.54 -2.81
CA THR A 393 3.24 -17.61 -1.86
C THR A 393 1.79 -18.05 -2.05
N GLY A 394 1.31 -18.98 -1.22
CA GLY A 394 -0.10 -19.37 -1.25
C GLY A 394 -1.07 -18.29 -0.78
N THR A 395 -0.55 -17.19 -0.21
CA THR A 395 -1.30 -16.15 0.51
C THR A 395 -0.90 -14.75 0.06
N SER A 396 0.34 -14.51 -0.33
CA SER A 396 0.89 -13.20 -0.74
C SER A 396 1.34 -13.21 -2.19
N SER A 397 1.10 -12.09 -2.90
CA SER A 397 1.69 -11.83 -4.21
C SER A 397 3.22 -11.64 -4.11
N SER A 398 3.90 -11.81 -5.26
CA SER A 398 5.33 -11.54 -5.39
C SER A 398 5.68 -10.08 -5.10
N GLN A 399 6.91 -9.82 -4.67
CA GLN A 399 7.38 -8.47 -4.29
C GLN A 399 8.72 -8.15 -4.95
N GLU A 400 8.83 -6.96 -5.54
CA GLU A 400 10.06 -6.39 -6.08
C GLU A 400 10.54 -5.25 -5.18
N ILE A 401 11.81 -5.28 -4.77
CA ILE A 401 12.34 -4.41 -3.72
C ILE A 401 13.50 -3.57 -4.27
N LEU A 402 13.44 -2.26 -4.01
CA LEU A 402 14.53 -1.32 -4.23
C LEU A 402 14.75 -0.48 -2.97
N ALA A 403 15.87 -0.74 -2.27
CA ALA A 403 16.28 0.03 -1.11
C ALA A 403 17.57 0.80 -1.40
N ASN A 404 17.71 1.97 -0.80
CA ASN A 404 18.95 2.74 -0.85
C ASN A 404 19.12 3.52 0.45
N GLY A 405 20.37 3.84 0.79
CA GLY A 405 20.64 4.61 1.99
C GLY A 405 21.98 5.29 2.03
N LEU A 406 22.05 6.28 2.92
CA LEU A 406 23.24 7.06 3.24
C LEU A 406 23.46 7.03 4.75
N SER A 407 24.64 6.58 5.15
CA SER A 407 25.08 6.52 6.53
C SER A 407 26.26 7.45 6.75
N LEU A 408 26.22 8.20 7.84
CA LEU A 408 27.31 9.04 8.35
C LEU A 408 27.65 8.57 9.76
N GLY A 409 28.93 8.51 10.09
CA GLY A 409 29.33 8.24 11.47
C GLY A 409 30.68 8.77 11.86
N PHE A 410 30.89 8.74 13.16
CA PHE A 410 32.03 9.30 13.87
C PHE A 410 32.46 8.31 14.92
N ASP A 411 33.73 7.91 14.92
CA ASP A 411 34.27 7.03 15.96
C ASP A 411 35.64 7.48 16.45
N LYS A 412 35.93 7.15 17.70
CA LYS A 412 37.21 7.42 18.34
C LYS A 412 37.70 6.19 19.07
N ARG A 413 38.99 5.91 18.90
CA ARG A 413 39.69 4.89 19.67
C ARG A 413 40.02 5.48 21.05
N LEU A 414 39.38 4.96 22.09
CA LEU A 414 39.53 5.46 23.48
C LEU A 414 40.80 4.91 24.15
N SER A 415 41.21 3.71 23.77
CA SER A 415 42.44 3.04 24.18
C SER A 415 42.82 2.02 23.10
N SER A 416 43.99 1.38 23.20
CA SER A 416 44.39 0.32 22.28
C SER A 416 43.34 -0.80 22.15
N ASN A 417 42.52 -1.00 23.20
CA ASN A 417 41.54 -2.06 23.28
C ASN A 417 40.05 -1.61 23.23
N LYS A 418 39.74 -0.33 22.95
CA LYS A 418 38.36 0.19 22.95
C LYS A 418 38.07 1.19 21.84
N LEU A 419 36.94 1.01 21.16
CA LEU A 419 36.36 1.93 20.17
C LEU A 419 34.98 2.38 20.64
N PHE A 420 34.64 3.63 20.39
CA PHE A 420 33.30 4.19 20.58
C PHE A 420 32.92 5.03 19.37
N GLY A 421 31.65 5.01 18.97
CA GLY A 421 31.16 5.88 17.90
C GLY A 421 29.66 6.11 17.89
N LEU A 422 29.27 7.05 17.04
CA LEU A 422 27.92 7.51 16.79
C LEU A 422 27.65 7.46 15.29
N SER A 423 26.45 7.12 14.88
CA SER A 423 26.05 7.16 13.48
C SER A 423 24.62 7.63 13.29
N MET A 424 24.38 8.20 12.11
CA MET A 424 23.05 8.49 11.59
C MET A 424 22.92 7.85 10.21
N ARG A 425 21.75 7.34 9.89
CA ARG A 425 21.42 6.81 8.57
C ARG A 425 20.07 7.33 8.12
N ILE A 426 19.98 7.70 6.85
CA ILE A 426 18.73 7.98 6.15
C ILE A 426 18.62 6.95 5.02
N ALA A 427 17.48 6.27 4.90
CA ALA A 427 17.27 5.27 3.88
C ALA A 427 15.83 5.24 3.38
N THR A 428 15.64 4.87 2.13
CA THR A 428 14.34 4.64 1.51
C THR A 428 14.26 3.21 1.02
N ASP A 429 13.10 2.59 1.18
CA ASP A 429 12.81 1.22 0.79
C ASP A 429 11.46 1.19 0.06
N ARG A 430 11.50 0.92 -1.24
CA ARG A 430 10.31 0.79 -2.09
C ARG A 430 10.06 -0.68 -2.38
N VAL A 431 8.80 -1.08 -2.22
CA VAL A 431 8.33 -2.43 -2.54
C VAL A 431 7.13 -2.31 -3.47
N ASP A 432 7.23 -2.89 -4.65
CA ASP A 432 6.12 -3.07 -5.59
C ASP A 432 5.56 -4.50 -5.40
N ILE A 433 4.24 -4.64 -5.29
CA ILE A 433 3.54 -5.90 -4.95
C ILE A 433 2.62 -6.31 -6.09
N GLY A 434 2.73 -7.56 -6.52
CA GLY A 434 1.89 -8.13 -7.58
C GLY A 434 2.04 -7.41 -8.92
N SER A 435 0.99 -7.46 -9.74
CA SER A 435 0.95 -6.84 -11.07
C SER A 435 0.00 -5.65 -11.18
N GLU A 436 -0.83 -5.41 -10.16
CA GLU A 436 -1.93 -4.44 -10.22
C GLU A 436 -1.51 -3.02 -9.84
N GLY A 437 -0.25 -2.81 -9.41
CA GLY A 437 0.31 -1.49 -9.06
C GLY A 437 0.26 -1.15 -7.57
N THR A 438 -0.13 -2.10 -6.71
CA THR A 438 0.01 -1.98 -5.25
C THR A 438 1.48 -1.77 -4.89
N ASN A 439 1.80 -0.75 -4.10
CA ASN A 439 3.15 -0.44 -3.70
C ASN A 439 3.23 0.26 -2.33
N ILE A 440 4.40 0.19 -1.71
CA ILE A 440 4.73 0.91 -0.48
C ILE A 440 6.12 1.52 -0.58
N SER A 441 6.26 2.78 -0.15
CA SER A 441 7.55 3.46 -0.01
C SER A 441 7.77 3.84 1.45
N THR A 442 8.79 3.24 2.08
CA THR A 442 9.14 3.51 3.48
C THR A 442 10.44 4.30 3.57
N GLN A 443 10.38 5.49 4.15
CA GLN A 443 11.53 6.29 4.52
C GLN A 443 11.90 6.01 5.98
N SER A 444 13.20 6.01 6.28
CA SER A 444 13.71 5.78 7.63
C SER A 444 14.84 6.73 8.00
N VAL A 445 14.83 7.15 9.27
CA VAL A 445 15.93 7.90 9.89
C VAL A 445 16.35 7.18 11.15
N ASN A 446 17.58 6.68 11.16
CA ASN A 446 18.14 5.88 12.24
C ASN A 446 19.31 6.60 12.90
N MET A 447 19.38 6.56 14.23
CA MET A 447 20.51 7.03 15.02
C MET A 447 21.02 5.89 15.90
N SER A 448 22.34 5.71 15.94
CA SER A 448 22.95 4.59 16.68
C SER A 448 24.17 5.02 17.46
N VAL A 449 24.37 4.33 18.58
CA VAL A 449 25.61 4.36 19.37
C VAL A 449 26.24 2.98 19.24
N TYR A 450 27.55 2.95 18.99
CA TYR A 450 28.26 1.70 18.80
C TYR A 450 29.63 1.71 19.48
N GLY A 451 30.19 0.51 19.66
CA GLY A 451 31.51 0.35 20.23
C GLY A 451 32.08 -1.03 20.02
N SER A 452 33.38 -1.14 20.29
CA SER A 452 34.11 -2.39 20.25
C SER A 452 35.04 -2.51 21.44
N TYR A 453 35.14 -3.71 22.00
CA TYR A 453 36.08 -4.08 23.03
C TYR A 453 36.96 -5.23 22.56
N PHE A 454 38.27 -5.00 22.57
CA PHE A 454 39.28 -6.01 22.25
C PHE A 454 39.74 -6.68 23.56
N ALA A 455 39.26 -7.90 23.82
CA ALA A 455 39.46 -8.57 25.11
C ALA A 455 40.91 -9.05 25.31
N ASP A 456 41.54 -9.47 24.23
CA ASP A 456 42.97 -9.71 24.07
C ASP A 456 43.40 -9.15 22.70
N ASN A 457 44.62 -9.45 22.22
CA ASN A 457 45.09 -8.92 20.93
C ASN A 457 44.30 -9.45 19.73
N ASP A 458 43.53 -10.54 19.89
CA ASP A 458 42.90 -11.23 18.77
C ASP A 458 41.37 -11.28 18.88
N SER A 459 40.81 -11.25 20.08
CA SER A 459 39.39 -11.47 20.37
C SER A 459 38.65 -10.15 20.55
N PHE A 460 37.46 -10.05 19.96
CA PHE A 460 36.67 -8.82 19.97
C PHE A 460 35.20 -9.06 20.31
N ILE A 461 34.58 -8.02 20.86
CA ILE A 461 33.15 -7.89 21.06
C ILE A 461 32.75 -6.52 20.52
N ASP A 462 31.95 -6.53 19.46
CA ASP A 462 31.37 -5.35 18.84
C ASP A 462 29.90 -5.28 19.23
N GLY A 463 29.41 -4.08 19.54
CA GLY A 463 28.03 -3.87 19.93
C GLY A 463 27.51 -2.54 19.44
N LEU A 464 26.20 -2.51 19.16
CA LEU A 464 25.49 -1.29 18.86
C LEU A 464 24.06 -1.34 19.40
N ILE A 465 23.52 -0.15 19.65
CA ILE A 465 22.10 0.08 19.89
C ILE A 465 21.68 1.29 19.07
N GLY A 466 20.52 1.19 18.42
CA GLY A 466 19.99 2.26 17.58
C GLY A 466 18.49 2.44 17.75
N PHE A 467 18.04 3.62 17.38
CA PHE A 467 16.65 4.05 17.36
C PHE A 467 16.33 4.56 15.96
N GLY A 468 15.15 4.24 15.47
CA GLY A 468 14.69 4.59 14.13
C GLY A 468 13.28 5.16 14.15
N HIS A 469 13.01 6.06 13.23
CA HIS A 469 11.65 6.46 12.85
C HIS A 469 11.41 6.05 11.41
N LEU A 470 10.19 5.58 11.13
CA LEU A 470 9.73 5.10 9.83
C LEU A 470 8.52 5.92 9.41
N GLN A 471 8.46 6.30 8.14
CA GLN A 471 7.28 6.89 7.51
C GLN A 471 7.04 6.16 6.19
N SER A 472 5.85 5.60 6.03
CA SER A 472 5.47 4.79 4.89
C SER A 472 4.30 5.42 4.14
N ASP A 473 4.48 5.63 2.84
CA ASP A 473 3.42 6.01 1.92
C ASP A 473 2.95 4.74 1.18
N ILE A 474 1.65 4.50 1.14
CA ILE A 474 1.04 3.23 0.74
C ILE A 474 -0.01 3.47 -0.34
N ASP A 475 0.11 2.74 -1.45
CA ASP A 475 -0.92 2.64 -2.48
C ASP A 475 -1.39 1.19 -2.58
N ARG A 476 -2.66 0.93 -2.31
CA ARG A 476 -3.28 -0.38 -2.52
C ARG A 476 -4.19 -0.32 -3.73
N VAL A 477 -3.98 -1.22 -4.67
CA VAL A 477 -4.81 -1.36 -5.87
C VAL A 477 -5.59 -2.65 -5.80
N SER A 478 -6.89 -2.58 -6.10
CA SER A 478 -7.75 -3.75 -6.20
C SER A 478 -8.78 -3.54 -7.31
N GLY A 479 -8.54 -4.18 -8.46
CA GLY A 479 -9.34 -3.96 -9.66
C GLY A 479 -9.25 -2.51 -10.13
N ALA A 480 -10.40 -1.83 -10.23
CA ALA A 480 -10.47 -0.42 -10.64
C ALA A 480 -10.25 0.58 -9.49
N ILE A 481 -10.09 0.10 -8.26
CA ILE A 481 -10.02 0.91 -7.06
C ILE A 481 -8.56 1.07 -6.63
N THR A 482 -8.18 2.31 -6.30
CA THR A 482 -6.93 2.62 -5.63
C THR A 482 -7.25 3.32 -4.32
N THR A 483 -6.62 2.88 -3.24
CA THR A 483 -6.67 3.53 -1.93
C THR A 483 -5.27 3.94 -1.52
N ASN A 484 -5.16 5.10 -0.87
CA ASN A 484 -3.89 5.64 -0.39
C ASN A 484 -3.84 5.62 1.15
N GLY A 485 -2.67 5.48 1.75
CA GLY A 485 -2.52 5.57 3.19
C GLY A 485 -1.10 5.99 3.61
N ASP A 486 -1.01 6.63 4.76
CA ASP A 486 0.27 7.01 5.38
C ASP A 486 0.39 6.32 6.73
N ARG A 487 1.54 5.68 7.00
CA ARG A 487 1.78 4.96 8.24
C ARG A 487 3.13 5.36 8.86
N GLU A 488 3.08 5.80 10.11
CA GLU A 488 4.28 6.05 10.91
C GLU A 488 4.71 4.82 11.70
N GLY A 489 5.99 4.77 12.06
CA GLY A 489 6.55 3.74 12.91
C GLY A 489 7.76 4.20 13.70
N SER A 490 8.01 3.52 14.81
CA SER A 490 9.18 3.73 15.66
C SER A 490 9.88 2.41 15.94
N GLN A 491 11.21 2.43 15.94
CA GLN A 491 12.03 1.23 16.07
C GLN A 491 13.15 1.41 17.08
N ILE A 492 13.46 0.33 17.81
CA ILE A 492 14.70 0.16 18.55
C ILE A 492 15.35 -1.14 18.07
N PHE A 493 16.65 -1.10 17.82
CA PHE A 493 17.40 -2.27 17.36
C PHE A 493 18.77 -2.33 18.00
N GLY A 494 19.36 -3.52 17.98
CA GLY A 494 20.68 -3.74 18.53
C GLY A 494 21.34 -4.99 17.97
N SER A 495 22.66 -4.97 17.97
CA SER A 495 23.45 -6.11 17.54
C SER A 495 24.68 -6.30 18.41
N LEU A 496 25.06 -7.56 18.59
CA LEU A 496 26.26 -8.00 19.26
C LEU A 496 27.01 -8.97 18.34
N LYS A 497 28.24 -8.64 17.94
CA LYS A 497 29.12 -9.50 17.16
C LYS A 497 30.35 -9.83 18.00
N PHE A 498 30.67 -11.10 18.16
CA PHE A 498 31.86 -11.53 18.89
C PHE A 498 32.67 -12.47 18.00
N GLY A 499 33.99 -12.33 18.04
CA GLY A 499 34.85 -13.12 17.17
C GLY A 499 36.30 -13.09 17.59
N LYS A 500 37.12 -13.76 16.78
CA LYS A 500 38.55 -13.87 17.04
C LYS A 500 39.34 -13.79 15.74
N LYS A 501 40.39 -12.98 15.72
CA LYS A 501 41.41 -12.94 14.68
C LYS A 501 42.29 -14.17 14.76
N MET A 502 42.49 -14.82 13.63
CA MET A 502 43.37 -15.97 13.41
C MET A 502 44.07 -15.77 12.07
N GLY A 503 45.17 -16.50 11.81
CA GLY A 503 45.81 -16.46 10.49
C GLY A 503 47.33 -16.31 10.54
N SER A 504 47.91 -15.94 9.39
CA SER A 504 49.35 -15.70 9.18
C SER A 504 49.62 -14.20 9.00
N GLU A 505 50.88 -13.79 8.82
CA GLU A 505 51.26 -12.36 8.69
C GLU A 505 50.46 -11.59 7.63
N ASP A 506 50.14 -12.19 6.47
CA ASP A 506 49.47 -11.48 5.37
C ASP A 506 47.98 -11.79 5.20
N VAL A 507 47.44 -12.78 5.94
CA VAL A 507 46.07 -13.29 5.75
C VAL A 507 45.40 -13.42 7.10
N ASN A 508 44.37 -12.60 7.31
CA ASN A 508 43.59 -12.60 8.53
C ASN A 508 42.26 -13.34 8.32
N ILE A 509 41.88 -14.11 9.33
CA ILE A 509 40.69 -14.95 9.37
C ILE A 509 39.93 -14.61 10.65
N TYR A 510 38.66 -14.24 10.53
CA TYR A 510 37.80 -13.90 11.67
C TYR A 510 36.58 -14.81 11.67
N PRO A 511 36.60 -15.96 12.36
CA PRO A 511 35.38 -16.60 12.80
C PRO A 511 34.64 -15.69 13.79
N TYR A 512 33.32 -15.55 13.61
CA TYR A 512 32.47 -14.77 14.49
C TYR A 512 31.08 -15.38 14.66
N GLY A 513 30.43 -15.02 15.76
CA GLY A 513 28.99 -15.13 15.95
C GLY A 513 28.36 -13.73 16.03
N LYS A 514 27.12 -13.59 15.55
CA LYS A 514 26.34 -12.35 15.61
C LYS A 514 24.95 -12.67 16.17
N ILE A 515 24.44 -11.78 17.02
CA ILE A 515 23.04 -11.75 17.43
C ILE A 515 22.52 -10.37 17.08
N HIS A 516 21.36 -10.29 16.43
CA HIS A 516 20.68 -9.05 16.12
C HIS A 516 19.23 -9.14 16.59
N THR A 517 18.70 -8.04 17.11
CA THR A 517 17.30 -7.95 17.49
C THR A 517 16.75 -6.57 17.18
N SER A 518 15.47 -6.51 16.83
CA SER A 518 14.73 -5.25 16.70
C SER A 518 13.30 -5.39 17.22
N PHE A 519 12.81 -4.28 17.75
CA PHE A 519 11.41 -4.06 18.09
C PHE A 519 10.92 -2.85 17.30
N THR A 520 9.86 -3.03 16.51
CA THR A 520 9.17 -1.97 15.78
C THR A 520 7.74 -1.87 16.28
N GLN A 521 7.26 -0.65 16.50
CA GLN A 521 5.83 -0.35 16.61
C GLN A 521 5.43 0.44 15.37
N LEU A 522 4.53 -0.10 14.56
CA LEU A 522 3.83 0.64 13.52
C LEU A 522 2.51 1.15 14.11
N ASP A 523 2.16 2.39 13.81
CA ASP A 523 0.94 3.03 14.32
C ASP A 523 -0.31 2.52 13.59
N GLU A 524 -1.51 2.87 14.09
CA GLU A 524 -2.73 2.68 13.30
C GLU A 524 -2.72 3.63 12.10
N TYR A 525 -3.32 3.21 11.00
CA TYR A 525 -3.58 4.10 9.86
C TYR A 525 -4.92 3.76 9.21
N THR A 526 -5.48 4.72 8.48
CA THR A 526 -6.73 4.52 7.72
C THR A 526 -6.48 4.96 6.30
N GLU A 527 -6.78 4.08 5.37
CA GLU A 527 -6.71 4.40 3.95
C GLU A 527 -7.76 5.46 3.57
N VAL A 528 -7.54 6.11 2.44
CA VAL A 528 -8.46 7.04 1.81
C VAL A 528 -8.85 6.47 0.44
N GLY A 529 -10.15 6.45 0.15
CA GLY A 529 -10.70 5.97 -1.12
C GLY A 529 -11.88 5.01 -0.93
N VAL A 530 -12.32 4.40 -2.05
CA VAL A 530 -13.35 3.36 -2.03
C VAL A 530 -12.80 2.12 -1.32
N ASP A 531 -13.62 1.48 -0.49
CA ASP A 531 -13.22 0.31 0.30
C ASP A 531 -11.95 0.56 1.12
N ALA A 532 -11.79 1.79 1.58
CA ALA A 532 -10.73 2.16 2.49
C ALA A 532 -10.75 1.28 3.74
N ILE A 533 -9.57 0.81 4.13
CA ILE A 533 -9.37 -0.04 5.28
C ILE A 533 -8.71 0.77 6.41
N LYS A 534 -9.21 0.60 7.63
CA LYS A 534 -8.53 1.00 8.86
C LYS A 534 -7.70 -0.17 9.38
N PHE A 535 -6.40 0.02 9.52
CA PHE A 535 -5.48 -0.96 10.10
C PHE A 535 -5.15 -0.60 11.55
N ASP A 536 -5.19 -1.60 12.43
CA ASP A 536 -4.77 -1.45 13.82
C ASP A 536 -3.24 -1.33 13.96
N PRO A 537 -2.73 -0.81 15.09
CA PRO A 537 -1.29 -0.75 15.35
C PRO A 537 -0.66 -2.15 15.34
N LEU A 538 0.57 -2.28 14.84
CA LEU A 538 1.27 -3.56 14.73
C LEU A 538 2.63 -3.53 15.42
N SER A 539 2.87 -4.48 16.33
CA SER A 539 4.16 -4.67 17.00
C SER A 539 4.95 -5.80 16.36
N ILE A 540 6.18 -5.52 15.93
CA ILE A 540 7.06 -6.44 15.21
C ILE A 540 8.32 -6.68 16.03
N ASN A 541 8.68 -7.95 16.24
CA ASN A 541 9.82 -8.38 17.05
C ASN A 541 10.72 -9.33 16.27
N SER A 542 11.89 -8.87 15.80
CA SER A 542 12.85 -9.73 15.11
C SER A 542 14.00 -10.12 16.03
N LEU A 543 14.43 -11.38 15.87
CA LEU A 543 15.64 -11.92 16.48
C LEU A 543 16.34 -12.78 15.44
N SER A 544 17.59 -12.48 15.15
CA SER A 544 18.43 -13.31 14.31
C SER A 544 19.74 -13.67 14.99
N GLY A 545 20.21 -14.88 14.69
CA GLY A 545 21.50 -15.39 15.13
C GLY A 545 22.29 -15.89 13.93
N SER A 546 23.58 -15.58 13.87
CA SER A 546 24.43 -16.03 12.77
C SER A 546 25.82 -16.44 13.21
N PHE A 547 26.43 -17.27 12.38
CA PHE A 547 27.82 -17.66 12.46
C PHE A 547 28.46 -17.40 11.09
N GLY A 548 29.63 -16.78 11.10
CA GLY A 548 30.32 -16.45 9.86
C GLY A 548 31.82 -16.50 9.97
N LEU A 549 32.43 -16.44 8.79
CA LEU A 549 33.86 -16.38 8.57
C LEU A 549 34.15 -15.17 7.69
N GLU A 550 35.01 -14.28 8.14
CA GLU A 550 35.53 -13.15 7.38
C GLU A 550 37.01 -13.38 7.10
N LEU A 551 37.45 -13.12 5.88
CA LEU A 551 38.80 -13.29 5.39
C LEU A 551 39.24 -11.98 4.77
N ASP A 552 40.40 -11.48 5.18
CA ASP A 552 41.06 -10.37 4.51
C ASP A 552 42.52 -10.72 4.19
N LYS A 553 43.08 -10.03 3.20
CA LYS A 553 44.48 -10.16 2.83
C LYS A 553 45.07 -8.80 2.60
N GLU A 554 46.17 -8.49 3.28
CA GLU A 554 46.83 -7.20 3.10
C GLU A 554 47.85 -7.28 1.94
N MET A 555 47.77 -6.32 1.02
CA MET A 555 48.65 -6.25 -0.15
C MET A 555 49.20 -4.83 -0.30
N ILE A 556 50.52 -4.66 -0.21
CA ILE A 556 51.18 -3.35 -0.27
C ILE A 556 51.79 -3.14 -1.66
N TYR A 557 51.44 -2.02 -2.31
CA TYR A 557 51.91 -1.62 -3.63
C TYR A 557 52.44 -0.18 -3.61
N GLY A 558 53.68 0.00 -3.13
CA GLY A 558 54.23 1.34 -2.89
C GLY A 558 53.45 2.02 -1.75
N ASP A 559 52.87 3.18 -2.05
CA ASP A 559 52.16 4.09 -1.13
C ASP A 559 50.64 3.77 -1.03
N VAL A 560 50.25 2.59 -1.50
CA VAL A 560 48.85 2.13 -1.53
C VAL A 560 48.77 0.72 -0.96
N GLN A 561 47.89 0.54 0.02
CA GLN A 561 47.53 -0.76 0.57
C GLN A 561 46.17 -1.17 0.01
N LEU A 562 46.11 -2.34 -0.62
CA LEU A 562 44.90 -2.99 -1.11
C LEU A 562 44.54 -4.16 -0.19
N VAL A 563 43.30 -4.19 0.30
CA VAL A 563 42.81 -5.23 1.22
C VAL A 563 41.55 -5.88 0.63
N PRO A 564 41.66 -6.90 -0.24
CA PRO A 564 40.52 -7.72 -0.64
C PRO A 564 39.92 -8.46 0.57
N ARG A 565 38.59 -8.61 0.56
CA ARG A 565 37.80 -9.25 1.61
C ARG A 565 36.78 -10.24 1.06
N LEU A 566 36.56 -11.30 1.82
CA LEU A 566 35.53 -12.29 1.61
C LEU A 566 34.85 -12.58 2.94
N LYS A 567 33.53 -12.50 2.99
CA LYS A 567 32.70 -12.90 4.13
C LYS A 567 31.68 -13.94 3.70
N LEU A 568 31.60 -15.03 4.46
CA LEU A 568 30.58 -16.06 4.36
C LEU A 568 29.86 -16.14 5.71
N GLU A 569 28.55 -15.99 5.72
CA GLU A 569 27.73 -16.03 6.94
C GLU A 569 26.51 -16.91 6.71
N TYR A 570 26.21 -17.77 7.68
CA TYR A 570 24.93 -18.46 7.79
C TYR A 570 24.16 -17.85 8.96
N ALA A 571 22.95 -17.39 8.69
CA ALA A 571 22.08 -16.78 9.68
C ALA A 571 20.73 -17.51 9.75
N LYS A 572 20.12 -17.46 10.93
CA LYS A 572 18.76 -17.91 11.17
C LYS A 572 17.96 -16.74 11.71
N GLU A 573 16.88 -16.39 11.02
CA GLU A 573 15.87 -15.47 11.52
C GLU A 573 14.82 -16.26 12.31
N PHE A 574 14.55 -15.79 13.53
CA PHE A 574 13.51 -16.32 14.39
C PHE A 574 12.35 -15.32 14.40
N SER A 575 11.18 -15.77 13.96
CA SER A 575 9.96 -14.97 13.99
C SER A 575 8.95 -15.52 14.98
N SER A 576 8.08 -14.63 15.43
CA SER A 576 6.78 -14.99 15.97
C SER A 576 5.73 -14.87 14.87
N GLU A 577 4.54 -15.40 15.09
CA GLU A 577 3.38 -15.11 14.23
C GLU A 577 3.01 -13.63 14.38
N TYR A 578 2.91 -12.89 13.27
CA TYR A 578 2.47 -11.50 13.26
C TYR A 578 1.07 -11.45 12.67
N ILE A 579 0.13 -10.91 13.43
CA ILE A 579 -1.26 -10.79 13.01
C ILE A 579 -1.58 -9.31 12.89
N GLN A 580 -1.99 -8.88 11.70
CA GLN A 580 -2.48 -7.54 11.45
C GLN A 580 -4.01 -7.58 11.42
N ASP A 581 -4.63 -6.91 12.39
CA ASP A 581 -6.07 -6.69 12.44
C ASP A 581 -6.44 -5.43 11.63
N TYR A 582 -7.59 -5.45 10.97
CA TYR A 582 -8.09 -4.34 10.17
C TYR A 582 -9.61 -4.41 9.91
N TYR A 583 -10.19 -3.28 9.51
CA TYR A 583 -11.64 -3.09 9.34
C TYR A 583 -11.91 -2.29 8.08
N TYR A 584 -12.95 -2.61 7.33
CA TYR A 584 -13.40 -1.70 6.28
C TYR A 584 -14.04 -0.47 6.93
N THR A 585 -13.71 0.73 6.44
CA THR A 585 -14.26 1.99 6.98
C THR A 585 -15.77 2.09 6.86
N SER A 586 -16.37 1.36 5.92
CA SER A 586 -17.82 1.24 5.76
C SER A 586 -18.48 0.27 6.75
N ASP A 587 -17.72 -0.65 7.35
CA ASP A 587 -18.19 -1.57 8.40
C ASP A 587 -17.10 -1.82 9.45
N LEU A 588 -17.12 -0.98 10.49
CA LEU A 588 -16.21 -1.09 11.62
C LEU A 588 -16.59 -2.18 12.63
N ASN A 589 -17.69 -2.92 12.43
CA ASN A 589 -18.11 -3.98 13.35
C ASN A 589 -17.52 -5.35 12.98
N THR A 590 -17.02 -5.51 11.77
CA THR A 590 -16.41 -6.75 11.29
C THR A 590 -14.88 -6.63 11.33
N ASN A 591 -14.24 -7.41 12.21
CA ASN A 591 -12.78 -7.51 12.27
C ASN A 591 -12.26 -8.53 11.26
N TYR A 592 -11.23 -8.15 10.52
CA TYR A 592 -10.46 -9.02 9.64
C TYR A 592 -9.03 -9.12 10.16
N SER A 593 -8.38 -10.25 9.92
CA SER A 593 -7.01 -10.47 10.37
C SER A 593 -6.22 -11.17 9.28
N HIS A 594 -4.99 -10.71 9.05
CA HIS A 594 -4.01 -11.40 8.22
C HIS A 594 -2.86 -11.89 9.10
N SER A 595 -2.52 -13.18 8.99
CA SER A 595 -1.33 -13.75 9.62
C SER A 595 -0.21 -13.71 8.59
N ALA A 596 0.82 -12.93 8.89
CA ALA A 596 1.92 -12.67 7.96
C ALA A 596 2.66 -13.95 7.59
N ASP A 597 3.18 -13.99 6.36
CA ASP A 597 3.97 -15.14 5.91
C ASP A 597 5.16 -15.40 6.82
N ASN A 598 5.49 -16.68 6.97
CA ASN A 598 6.47 -17.11 7.96
C ASN A 598 7.87 -16.54 7.68
N ILE A 599 8.26 -15.52 8.46
CA ILE A 599 9.57 -14.84 8.35
C ILE A 599 10.73 -15.70 8.91
N ASN A 600 10.46 -16.89 9.45
CA ASN A 600 11.49 -17.82 9.90
C ASN A 600 12.27 -18.36 8.70
N SER A 601 13.45 -17.80 8.47
CA SER A 601 14.26 -18.08 7.30
C SER A 601 15.67 -18.55 7.67
N ASP A 602 16.13 -19.60 6.99
CA ASP A 602 17.55 -19.91 6.87
C ASP A 602 18.19 -19.00 5.81
N ILE A 603 19.30 -18.36 6.13
CA ILE A 603 19.89 -17.31 5.30
C ILE A 603 21.36 -17.63 5.04
N ILE A 604 21.77 -17.56 3.77
CA ILE A 604 23.16 -17.66 3.35
C ILE A 604 23.60 -16.31 2.78
N ILE A 605 24.66 -15.74 3.34
CA ILE A 605 25.21 -14.45 2.93
C ILE A 605 26.63 -14.65 2.39
N LEU A 606 26.86 -14.14 1.19
CA LEU A 606 28.18 -14.00 0.58
C LEU A 606 28.47 -12.51 0.39
N ASN A 607 29.57 -12.01 0.94
CA ASN A 607 30.02 -10.63 0.74
C ASN A 607 31.46 -10.61 0.22
N LEU A 608 31.65 -9.95 -0.92
CA LEU A 608 32.93 -9.72 -1.57
C LEU A 608 33.23 -8.23 -1.55
N GLY A 609 34.41 -7.84 -1.08
CA GLY A 609 34.78 -6.43 -1.05
C GLY A 609 36.28 -6.19 -1.13
N PHE A 610 36.66 -4.92 -1.16
CA PHE A 610 38.05 -4.50 -1.04
C PHE A 610 38.14 -3.12 -0.38
N ASP A 611 39.26 -2.86 0.30
CA ASP A 611 39.66 -1.52 0.73
C ASP A 611 40.90 -1.09 -0.03
N VAL A 612 40.94 0.19 -0.42
CA VAL A 612 42.13 0.89 -0.90
C VAL A 612 42.46 1.95 0.13
N ILE A 613 43.63 1.83 0.76
CA ILE A 613 44.13 2.75 1.77
C ILE A 613 45.34 3.45 1.16
N ASN A 614 45.39 4.77 1.25
CA ASN A 614 46.56 5.57 0.86
C ASN A 614 47.35 6.06 2.07
N ASP A 615 48.58 6.51 1.84
CA ASP A 615 49.47 7.06 2.87
C ASP A 615 48.92 8.29 3.63
N ASN A 616 47.89 8.95 3.07
CA ASN A 616 47.26 10.11 3.69
C ASN A 616 46.11 9.73 4.64
N GLY A 617 45.90 8.45 4.91
CA GLY A 617 44.84 7.97 5.81
C GLY A 617 43.43 7.98 5.21
N LEU A 618 43.28 8.19 3.90
CA LEU A 618 42.02 8.01 3.19
C LEU A 618 41.84 6.53 2.84
N THR A 619 40.71 5.97 3.27
CA THR A 619 40.26 4.64 2.87
C THR A 619 39.06 4.75 1.95
N PHE A 620 39.12 4.06 0.83
CA PHE A 620 37.97 3.80 -0.04
C PHE A 620 37.61 2.32 0.03
N SER A 621 36.35 2.02 0.22
CA SER A 621 35.85 0.64 0.30
C SER A 621 34.71 0.44 -0.67
N SER A 622 34.67 -0.74 -1.29
CA SER A 622 33.52 -1.21 -2.05
C SER A 622 33.22 -2.65 -1.71
N SER A 623 31.94 -3.00 -1.71
CA SER A 623 31.48 -4.37 -1.47
C SER A 623 30.23 -4.72 -2.26
N PHE A 624 30.08 -6.00 -2.56
CA PHE A 624 28.90 -6.64 -3.09
C PHE A 624 28.47 -7.77 -2.15
N LYS A 625 27.24 -7.71 -1.65
CA LYS A 625 26.63 -8.70 -0.76
C LYS A 625 25.46 -9.38 -1.48
N ARG A 626 25.47 -10.70 -1.55
CA ARG A 626 24.32 -11.52 -1.93
C ARG A 626 23.78 -12.23 -0.71
N GLU A 627 22.47 -12.18 -0.54
CA GLU A 627 21.73 -12.84 0.52
C GLU A 627 20.66 -13.74 -0.11
N GLU A 628 20.67 -15.02 0.28
CA GLU A 628 19.69 -16.01 -0.15
C GLU A 628 18.96 -16.50 1.09
N ARG A 629 17.63 -16.34 1.12
CA ARG A 629 16.78 -16.78 2.23
C ARG A 629 15.92 -17.96 1.79
N SER A 630 15.72 -18.92 2.68
CA SER A 630 14.76 -20.01 2.46
C SER A 630 13.36 -19.45 2.26
N GLY A 631 12.62 -19.95 1.27
CA GLY A 631 11.33 -19.38 0.87
C GLY A 631 11.40 -18.52 -0.40
N SER A 632 12.48 -18.66 -1.18
CA SER A 632 12.69 -17.93 -2.44
C SER A 632 12.71 -16.41 -2.28
N GLU A 633 13.47 -15.93 -1.29
CA GLU A 633 13.77 -14.50 -1.18
C GLU A 633 15.26 -14.29 -1.45
N SER A 634 15.58 -13.30 -2.27
CA SER A 634 16.98 -12.98 -2.58
C SER A 634 17.22 -11.48 -2.60
N TYR A 635 18.42 -11.08 -2.18
CA TYR A 635 18.82 -9.68 -2.12
C TYR A 635 20.26 -9.52 -2.58
N ASP A 636 20.50 -8.57 -3.48
CA ASP A 636 21.82 -8.15 -3.93
C ASP A 636 22.05 -6.69 -3.50
N THR A 637 23.10 -6.45 -2.70
CA THR A 637 23.44 -5.13 -2.18
C THR A 637 24.83 -4.70 -2.65
N PHE A 638 24.91 -3.50 -3.22
CA PHE A 638 26.16 -2.82 -3.52
C PHE A 638 26.40 -1.71 -2.51
N SER A 639 27.64 -1.59 -2.01
CA SER A 639 27.99 -0.55 -1.05
C SER A 639 29.31 0.12 -1.41
N LEU A 640 29.37 1.42 -1.13
CA LEU A 640 30.52 2.27 -1.26
C LEU A 640 30.75 2.98 0.07
N SER A 641 31.97 2.98 0.61
CA SER A 641 32.27 3.80 1.78
C SER A 641 33.59 4.52 1.64
N THR A 642 33.68 5.71 2.22
CA THR A 642 34.95 6.36 2.45
C THR A 642 35.12 6.71 3.91
N ASN A 643 36.35 6.55 4.36
CA ASN A 643 36.78 6.87 5.70
C ASN A 643 37.98 7.81 5.59
N TYR A 644 37.96 8.88 6.38
CA TYR A 644 39.05 9.84 6.39
C TYR A 644 39.56 10.02 7.82
N LEU A 645 40.88 9.87 7.97
CA LEU A 645 41.62 10.25 9.16
C LEU A 645 42.15 11.67 8.93
N THR A 646 41.70 12.64 9.73
CA THR A 646 41.98 14.07 9.49
C THR A 646 43.46 14.40 9.64
N GLN A 647 44.03 15.10 8.64
CA GLN A 647 45.28 15.84 8.73
C GLN A 647 45.02 17.34 8.48
N ASP A 648 45.91 18.22 8.96
CA ASP A 648 45.78 19.68 8.92
C ASP A 648 45.38 20.24 7.52
N ASP A 649 44.62 21.36 7.53
CA ASP A 649 44.23 22.22 6.40
C ASP A 649 43.08 21.81 5.44
N SER A 650 42.18 20.92 5.86
CA SER A 650 40.99 20.57 5.04
C SER A 650 39.66 21.04 5.67
N LYS A 651 38.84 21.75 4.89
CA LYS A 651 37.48 22.19 5.27
C LYS A 651 36.45 21.46 4.41
N TYR A 652 35.44 20.89 5.06
CA TYR A 652 34.35 20.18 4.40
C TYR A 652 33.00 20.77 4.82
N SER A 653 32.13 21.04 3.85
CA SER A 653 30.75 21.46 4.07
C SER A 653 29.81 20.57 3.26
N LEU A 654 28.79 20.05 3.94
CA LEU A 654 27.68 19.33 3.33
C LEU A 654 26.43 20.20 3.43
N SER A 655 25.84 20.54 2.29
CA SER A 655 24.53 21.18 2.22
C SER A 655 23.54 20.31 1.44
N LEU A 656 22.36 20.13 2.03
CA LEU A 656 21.23 19.43 1.43
C LEU A 656 20.15 20.49 1.14
N GLN A 657 19.76 20.61 -0.14
CA GLN A 657 18.83 21.62 -0.63
C GLN A 657 17.82 20.98 -1.59
N GLY A 658 16.52 21.17 -1.36
CA GLY A 658 15.47 20.68 -2.27
C GLY A 658 14.13 20.40 -1.59
N SER A 659 13.08 20.25 -2.39
CA SER A 659 11.75 19.72 -2.00
C SER A 659 11.56 18.31 -2.58
N GLU A 660 10.44 17.62 -2.27
CA GLU A 660 10.15 16.23 -2.67
C GLU A 660 10.48 15.88 -4.14
N ALA A 661 10.36 16.83 -5.06
CA ALA A 661 10.63 16.62 -6.48
C ALA A 661 12.10 16.82 -6.92
N ASP A 662 12.92 17.55 -6.15
CA ASP A 662 14.24 18.05 -6.59
C ASP A 662 15.25 18.07 -5.41
N LEU A 663 15.50 16.92 -4.79
CA LEU A 663 16.49 16.82 -3.71
C LEU A 663 17.91 16.88 -4.31
N THR A 664 18.60 18.00 -4.08
CA THR A 664 20.00 18.20 -4.46
C THR A 664 20.91 18.12 -3.24
N SER A 665 21.92 17.26 -3.31
CA SER A 665 23.00 17.18 -2.34
C SER A 665 24.24 17.86 -2.91
N SER A 666 24.81 18.80 -2.16
CA SER A 666 26.08 19.42 -2.54
C SER A 666 27.14 19.13 -1.48
N ILE A 667 28.20 18.45 -1.90
CA ILE A 667 29.40 18.21 -1.09
C ILE A 667 30.47 19.16 -1.57
N GLU A 668 30.89 20.08 -0.70
CA GLU A 668 32.04 20.94 -0.96
C GLU A 668 33.24 20.46 -0.15
N VAL A 669 34.32 20.16 -0.87
CA VAL A 669 35.62 19.75 -0.34
C VAL A 669 36.62 20.83 -0.67
N SER A 670 37.18 21.48 0.34
CA SER A 670 38.27 22.44 0.14
C SER A 670 39.52 22.04 0.91
N LYS A 671 40.66 22.04 0.22
CA LYS A 671 41.98 21.68 0.76
C LYS A 671 42.99 22.77 0.43
N GLY A 672 43.58 23.36 1.46
CA GLY A 672 44.74 24.23 1.29
C GLY A 672 45.98 23.40 1.01
N LEU A 673 46.73 23.73 -0.05
CA LEU A 673 48.10 23.25 -0.29
C LEU A 673 49.02 24.48 -0.38
N ASP A 674 50.27 24.37 0.08
CA ASP A 674 51.25 25.48 0.17
C ASP A 674 51.32 26.43 -1.05
N LEU A 675 51.04 25.92 -2.26
CA LEU A 675 51.06 26.69 -3.52
C LEU A 675 49.68 26.84 -4.19
N PHE A 676 48.67 26.06 -3.77
CA PHE A 676 47.35 26.05 -4.40
C PHE A 676 46.23 25.74 -3.41
N ASP A 677 45.09 26.41 -3.54
CA ASP A 677 43.85 25.96 -2.90
C ASP A 677 43.07 25.10 -3.88
N LEU A 678 42.76 23.86 -3.49
CA LEU A 678 41.91 22.93 -4.23
C LEU A 678 40.50 22.97 -3.68
N ASN A 679 39.52 23.23 -4.55
CA ASN A 679 38.11 23.15 -4.22
C ASN A 679 37.41 22.20 -5.19
N ALA A 680 36.74 21.19 -4.66
CA ALA A 680 35.90 20.27 -5.38
C ALA A 680 34.47 20.36 -4.84
N GLN A 681 33.56 20.79 -5.71
CA GLN A 681 32.13 20.84 -5.42
C GLN A 681 31.43 19.76 -6.24
N PHE A 682 30.74 18.87 -5.54
CA PHE A 682 29.92 17.82 -6.12
C PHE A 682 28.46 18.17 -5.90
N GLU A 683 27.70 18.38 -6.97
CA GLU A 683 26.25 18.57 -6.93
C GLU A 683 25.58 17.32 -7.52
N TYR A 684 24.77 16.65 -6.71
CA TYR A 684 24.04 15.44 -7.07
C TYR A 684 22.55 15.63 -6.87
N ASP A 685 21.81 15.50 -7.96
CA ASP A 685 20.36 15.51 -7.99
C ASP A 685 19.88 14.06 -7.84
N VAL A 686 19.19 13.79 -6.73
CA VAL A 686 18.77 12.44 -6.33
C VAL A 686 17.71 11.88 -7.29
N PHE A 687 16.94 12.73 -7.97
CA PHE A 687 15.85 12.33 -8.87
C PHE A 687 16.17 12.52 -10.36
N ALA A 688 17.21 13.29 -10.70
CA ALA A 688 17.67 13.50 -12.07
C ALA A 688 19.19 13.23 -12.25
N PRO A 689 19.65 11.97 -12.19
CA PRO A 689 21.08 11.59 -12.18
C PRO A 689 21.87 11.98 -13.44
N ASN A 690 21.19 12.41 -14.51
CA ASN A 690 21.83 12.88 -15.74
C ASN A 690 22.28 14.35 -15.69
N THR A 691 22.04 15.07 -14.59
CA THR A 691 22.35 16.50 -14.45
C THR A 691 23.50 16.81 -13.49
N ASN A 692 24.15 15.78 -12.94
CA ASN A 692 25.24 15.88 -11.96
C ASN A 692 26.38 16.77 -12.43
N LYS A 693 26.84 17.68 -11.57
CA LYS A 693 27.96 18.58 -11.85
C LYS A 693 29.11 18.33 -10.89
N ILE A 694 30.30 18.21 -11.46
CA ILE A 694 31.56 18.15 -10.72
C ILE A 694 32.37 19.37 -11.13
N ASN A 695 32.48 20.34 -10.22
CA ASN A 695 33.34 21.51 -10.41
C ASN A 695 34.62 21.31 -9.60
N ILE A 696 35.75 21.20 -10.29
CA ILE A 696 37.07 21.14 -9.66
C ILE A 696 37.81 22.41 -10.03
N SER A 697 38.24 23.16 -9.04
CA SER A 697 39.05 24.36 -9.21
C SER A 697 40.32 24.28 -8.38
N ALA A 698 41.40 24.83 -8.94
CA ALA A 698 42.68 24.99 -8.27
C ALA A 698 43.10 26.45 -8.40
N ILE A 699 43.21 27.16 -7.29
CA ILE A 699 43.60 28.56 -7.23
C ILE A 699 45.07 28.60 -6.83
N TYR A 700 45.93 29.21 -7.64
CA TYR A 700 47.34 29.37 -7.31
C TYR A 700 47.51 30.52 -6.31
N ASN A 701 48.19 30.26 -5.19
CA ASN A 701 48.32 31.22 -4.09
C ASN A 701 49.53 32.15 -4.34
N PHE A 702 49.30 33.27 -5.05
CA PHE A 702 50.23 34.42 -5.14
C PHE A 702 49.50 35.76 -5.18
#